data_AF-A0A8T4U5Q7-F1
#
_entry.id   AF-A0A8T4U5Q7-F1
#
_cell.length_a   1.000
_cell.length_b   1.000
_cell.length_c   1.000
_cell.angle_alpha   90.00
_cell.angle_beta   90.00
_cell.angle_gamma   90.00
#
_symmetry.space_group_name_H-M   'P 1'
#
loop_
_entity.id
_entity.type
_entity.pdbx_description
1 polymer ?
#
loop_
_entity_poly.entity_id
_entity_poly.type
_entity_poly.pdbx_seq_one_letter_code
_entity_poly.pdbx_strand_id
1 'polypeptide(L)'
;MQKIKSMIKKVGAISAGAAFLGATLTGALAADLNDYPTPFVDLTAKKFDYLGVVGVDSAAVDNLGLSDITAGLSAVKVPGTSSDGTVTVVGGDSEDVPIGSNIAAANQLDKDVDDSDVSNLLDGTISFQGTDYDVSEVVELGVGTANATIQTSIVGPYTDDDYEDRVVMVAASDAIKYYYAFDETIQINKTKSSDALSVKFLGKTLKITSIDSDSKFTANVGTENYVKNGETVTSGGKEVKLIDVGSGGNVIVSVDGVQDVIDASTTKTINGLEIKNDATFYTDTKAERSAWLILGTDATESYTDGDPYVGEDKDDPKWVWDIGNLNTKGTTIISNNATNSAMIATGSGSFIGVENDWNYRDGSDADAVEVGECIDLPNSYVSVCLDSLTVADDNYMKMVFELAESIDLTSDARVPGLATANTLHVTVAKDDGLKLLQSQLSNLTKDTFTSELWLANQSVFYKNKDNNNKKTFAGNVTPANFQTGAGQFAQVVFDDTKDTNVRLNLSGNNMSGSAIAYALGIDTVGDSTTDLEANVDSVATFWTATVTTVTQLGATKSSEEAGEVRWQTTNLGTKDEDHRTKYGIVIKDPKSSGASDKVEFMIPGDQVQANVVVKGLSAVGSTTSTSTGNALATYDLAPSGMLDTQVTTPESYNLILVGGPAVNRLSAQFLGVTYPAYGEASGLSAGEAVLSLKDNGEKVALIVAGWEGTDTQRAAVVLKNYEAYSGKLTGAEVKVSGTTASPTIVSA
;
A
#
# COMPACT_ATOMS: atom_id res chain seq x y z
N MET A 1 -7.91 -59.28 3.25
CA MET A 1 -7.12 -59.64 4.45
C MET A 1 -6.84 -58.34 5.21
N GLN A 2 -7.07 -58.35 6.55
CA GLN A 2 -6.80 -57.32 7.60
C GLN A 2 -7.28 -55.87 7.30
N LYS A 3 -8.43 -55.34 7.81
CA LYS A 3 -8.99 -55.11 9.19
C LYS A 3 -8.08 -54.21 10.06
N ILE A 4 -8.41 -52.91 10.27
CA ILE A 4 -9.30 -52.34 11.31
C ILE A 4 -8.87 -52.69 12.76
N LYS A 5 -8.38 -51.73 13.57
CA LYS A 5 -9.06 -51.16 14.78
C LYS A 5 -8.17 -50.29 15.68
N SER A 6 -8.85 -49.36 16.32
CA SER A 6 -8.48 -48.28 17.25
C SER A 6 -8.12 -48.67 18.70
N MET A 7 -7.43 -47.73 19.38
CA MET A 7 -7.53 -47.32 20.81
C MET A 7 -7.38 -48.35 21.95
N ILE A 8 -6.57 -48.02 22.98
CA ILE A 8 -7.01 -47.69 24.37
C ILE A 8 -5.80 -47.53 25.33
N LYS A 9 -5.68 -46.30 25.87
CA LYS A 9 -5.49 -45.81 27.27
C LYS A 9 -4.37 -46.31 28.22
N LYS A 10 -3.61 -45.29 28.66
CA LYS A 10 -3.43 -44.72 30.04
C LYS A 10 -2.47 -45.36 31.07
N VAL A 11 -1.54 -44.48 31.49
CA VAL A 11 -1.15 -44.08 32.87
C VAL A 11 -0.28 -45.02 33.70
N GLY A 12 0.92 -44.53 34.02
CA GLY A 12 1.67 -44.81 35.24
C GLY A 12 2.59 -43.61 35.53
N ALA A 13 2.38 -42.94 36.65
CA ALA A 13 3.08 -41.73 37.05
C ALA A 13 3.99 -41.98 38.27
N ILE A 14 4.92 -41.04 38.49
CA ILE A 14 5.48 -40.52 39.77
C ILE A 14 6.97 -40.79 40.08
N SER A 15 7.70 -39.65 40.11
CA SER A 15 8.81 -39.17 40.97
C SER A 15 10.21 -39.80 40.93
N ALA A 16 11.23 -38.97 40.68
CA ALA A 16 12.07 -38.33 41.72
C ALA A 16 13.13 -37.42 41.06
N GLY A 17 13.37 -36.24 41.64
CA GLY A 17 14.23 -35.19 41.08
C GLY A 17 15.71 -35.24 41.44
N ALA A 18 16.39 -34.22 40.91
CA ALA A 18 17.73 -33.69 41.22
C ALA A 18 18.96 -34.45 40.66
N ALA A 19 19.55 -33.90 39.59
CA ALA A 19 20.95 -33.42 39.57
C ALA A 19 21.26 -32.73 38.22
N PHE A 20 21.23 -31.39 38.21
CA PHE A 20 21.96 -30.60 37.21
C PHE A 20 23.43 -30.63 37.57
N LEU A 21 24.28 -31.21 36.72
CA LEU A 21 25.72 -30.96 36.70
C LEU A 21 26.33 -31.46 35.37
N GLY A 22 26.77 -30.49 34.55
CA GLY A 22 27.98 -30.65 33.75
C GLY A 22 27.83 -31.32 32.38
N ALA A 23 27.24 -30.60 31.42
CA ALA A 23 27.77 -30.60 30.06
C ALA A 23 28.27 -29.19 29.79
N THR A 24 29.59 -29.08 29.61
CA THR A 24 30.33 -27.87 29.34
C THR A 24 29.76 -27.13 28.13
N LEU A 25 29.27 -25.91 28.37
CA LEU A 25 29.03 -24.86 27.40
C LEU A 25 30.32 -24.63 26.58
N THR A 26 30.38 -25.17 25.37
CA THR A 26 31.33 -24.75 24.36
C THR A 26 30.52 -24.14 23.22
N GLY A 27 30.46 -22.80 23.21
CA GLY A 27 29.88 -22.02 22.12
C GLY A 27 28.77 -21.04 22.49
N ALA A 28 28.74 -20.47 23.71
CA ALA A 28 27.84 -19.36 23.99
C ALA A 28 28.27 -18.13 23.15
N LEU A 29 27.53 -17.82 22.09
CA LEU A 29 27.46 -16.44 21.60
C LEU A 29 26.89 -15.63 22.77
N ALA A 30 27.67 -14.69 23.30
CA ALA A 30 27.14 -13.69 24.22
C ALA A 30 26.16 -12.84 23.42
N ALA A 31 24.88 -13.20 23.44
CA ALA A 31 23.86 -12.52 22.67
C ALA A 31 23.54 -11.18 23.36
N ASP A 32 23.71 -10.09 22.61
CA ASP A 32 23.56 -8.72 23.06
C ASP A 32 22.26 -8.15 22.49
N LEU A 33 21.50 -7.38 23.28
CA LEU A 33 20.28 -6.73 22.80
C LEU A 33 20.56 -5.72 21.68
N ASN A 34 21.81 -5.27 21.51
CA ASN A 34 22.20 -4.35 20.46
C ASN A 34 22.28 -5.06 19.09
N ASP A 35 22.31 -6.40 19.10
CA ASP A 35 22.27 -7.22 17.90
C ASP A 35 20.84 -7.48 17.42
N TYR A 36 19.82 -7.11 18.21
CA TYR A 36 18.42 -7.14 17.79
C TYR A 36 18.26 -6.30 16.50
N PRO A 37 17.64 -6.85 15.43
CA PRO A 37 16.68 -7.96 15.41
C PRO A 37 17.27 -9.38 15.20
N THR A 38 18.59 -9.54 15.09
CA THR A 38 19.24 -10.86 14.99
C THR A 38 19.19 -11.55 16.36
N PRO A 39 18.93 -12.87 16.46
CA PRO A 39 18.73 -13.87 15.40
C PRO A 39 17.26 -14.15 15.04
N PHE A 40 16.32 -13.30 15.46
CA PHE A 40 14.88 -13.50 15.22
C PHE A 40 14.50 -13.30 13.75
N VAL A 41 15.42 -12.71 12.98
CA VAL A 41 15.29 -12.44 11.57
C VAL A 41 16.53 -12.97 10.85
N ASP A 42 16.33 -13.88 9.89
CA ASP A 42 17.40 -14.38 9.02
C ASP A 42 17.39 -13.58 7.72
N LEU A 43 18.27 -12.59 7.64
CA LEU A 43 18.43 -11.72 6.47
C LEU A 43 18.88 -12.47 5.21
N THR A 44 19.58 -13.61 5.37
CA THR A 44 20.13 -14.38 4.25
C THR A 44 19.10 -15.34 3.69
N ALA A 45 18.39 -16.05 4.57
CA ALA A 45 17.31 -16.96 4.19
C ALA A 45 15.96 -16.27 4.03
N LYS A 46 15.87 -14.95 4.31
CA LYS A 46 14.67 -14.12 4.21
C LYS A 46 13.46 -14.74 4.93
N LYS A 47 13.67 -15.18 6.17
CA LYS A 47 12.61 -15.70 7.03
C LYS A 47 12.69 -15.16 8.46
N PHE A 48 11.57 -15.16 9.17
CA PHE A 48 11.59 -15.09 10.62
C PHE A 48 12.08 -16.41 11.20
N ASP A 49 13.01 -16.34 12.15
CA ASP A 49 13.47 -17.49 12.93
C ASP A 49 13.15 -17.22 14.40
N TYR A 50 11.86 -17.14 14.72
CA TYR A 50 11.37 -17.04 16.09
C TYR A 50 10.05 -17.78 16.29
N LEU A 51 9.61 -17.96 17.54
CA LEU A 51 8.26 -18.31 17.92
C LEU A 51 7.78 -17.30 18.95
N GLY A 52 6.73 -16.56 18.62
CA GLY A 52 6.07 -15.64 19.53
C GLY A 52 5.23 -16.40 20.55
N VAL A 53 5.39 -16.09 21.83
CA VAL A 53 4.66 -16.78 22.90
C VAL A 53 4.04 -15.77 23.86
N VAL A 54 2.73 -15.86 24.05
CA VAL A 54 1.96 -15.07 25.01
C VAL A 54 1.43 -15.97 26.13
N GLY A 55 1.20 -15.40 27.31
CA GLY A 55 0.63 -16.13 28.44
C GLY A 55 -0.84 -16.50 28.22
N VAL A 56 -1.28 -17.70 28.63
CA VAL A 56 -2.70 -18.07 28.59
C VAL A 56 -3.62 -17.14 29.40
N ASP A 57 -3.07 -16.51 30.44
CA ASP A 57 -3.78 -15.55 31.31
C ASP A 57 -3.36 -14.09 31.01
N SER A 58 -2.82 -13.81 29.81
CA SER A 58 -2.31 -12.49 29.45
C SER A 58 -3.44 -11.48 29.21
N ALA A 59 -3.17 -10.20 29.46
CA ALA A 59 -4.11 -9.14 29.08
C ALA A 59 -4.18 -9.01 27.55
N ALA A 60 -5.27 -8.46 27.00
CA ALA A 60 -5.36 -8.17 25.56
C ALA A 60 -4.20 -7.27 25.07
N VAL A 61 -3.66 -6.45 25.98
CA VAL A 61 -2.51 -5.56 25.75
C VAL A 61 -1.19 -6.31 25.54
N ASP A 62 -1.01 -7.51 26.10
CA ASP A 62 0.19 -8.32 25.85
C ASP A 62 0.17 -8.92 24.43
N ASN A 63 -1.02 -9.25 23.90
CA ASN A 63 -1.18 -9.65 22.50
C ASN A 63 -0.89 -8.50 21.53
N LEU A 64 -1.30 -7.26 21.90
CA LEU A 64 -0.89 -6.06 21.18
C LEU A 64 0.63 -5.87 21.23
N GLY A 65 1.27 -6.16 22.36
CA GLY A 65 2.73 -6.14 22.48
C GLY A 65 3.44 -7.11 21.53
N LEU A 66 2.95 -8.35 21.39
CA LEU A 66 3.49 -9.28 20.41
C LEU A 66 3.26 -8.80 18.97
N SER A 67 2.10 -8.19 18.69
CA SER A 67 1.79 -7.57 17.39
C SER A 67 2.75 -6.41 17.08
N ASP A 68 3.02 -5.53 18.05
CA ASP A 68 3.94 -4.40 17.91
C ASP A 68 5.38 -4.88 17.59
N ILE A 69 5.85 -5.93 18.28
CA ILE A 69 7.17 -6.52 18.01
C ILE A 69 7.20 -7.15 16.62
N THR A 70 6.16 -7.89 16.25
CA THR A 70 6.06 -8.53 14.92
C THR A 70 6.04 -7.48 13.82
N ALA A 71 5.28 -6.39 13.98
CA ALA A 71 5.27 -5.28 13.05
C ALA A 71 6.66 -4.63 12.89
N GLY A 72 7.40 -4.46 13.99
CA GLY A 72 8.78 -3.94 13.94
C GLY A 72 9.76 -4.89 13.25
N LEU A 73 9.65 -6.20 13.50
CA LEU A 73 10.48 -7.21 12.83
C LEU A 73 10.16 -7.31 11.33
N SER A 74 8.89 -7.16 10.95
CA SER A 74 8.47 -7.11 9.54
C SER A 74 8.97 -5.86 8.81
N ALA A 75 9.35 -4.80 9.52
CA ALA A 75 9.92 -3.59 8.94
C ALA A 75 11.45 -3.69 8.71
N VAL A 76 12.11 -4.80 9.06
CA VAL A 76 13.57 -4.98 8.93
C VAL A 76 13.95 -5.17 7.46
N LYS A 77 14.75 -4.24 6.91
CA LYS A 77 15.14 -4.17 5.49
C LYS A 77 16.03 -5.34 5.03
N VAL A 78 15.82 -5.86 3.81
CA VAL A 78 16.57 -6.97 3.18
C VAL A 78 17.31 -6.51 1.90
N PRO A 79 18.56 -6.95 1.59
CA PRO A 79 19.27 -6.62 0.35
C PRO A 79 18.79 -7.41 -0.91
N GLY A 80 18.74 -6.78 -2.11
CA GLY A 80 18.16 -7.36 -3.36
C GLY A 80 19.11 -7.61 -4.57
N THR A 81 18.63 -8.38 -5.58
CA THR A 81 19.24 -8.69 -6.91
C THR A 81 18.15 -8.94 -8.01
N SER A 82 18.45 -8.74 -9.31
CA SER A 82 17.52 -8.49 -10.47
C SER A 82 17.09 -9.63 -11.45
N SER A 83 15.85 -9.58 -11.98
CA SER A 83 15.11 -10.21 -13.11
C SER A 83 13.54 -9.93 -13.14
N ASP A 84 12.90 -9.97 -14.30
CA ASP A 84 11.42 -9.91 -14.49
C ASP A 84 10.62 -10.77 -13.50
N GLY A 85 9.56 -10.21 -12.92
CA GLY A 85 8.53 -11.04 -12.30
C GLY A 85 7.27 -10.27 -11.92
N THR A 86 6.12 -10.84 -12.33
CA THR A 86 4.80 -10.52 -11.81
C THR A 86 4.81 -10.56 -10.28
N VAL A 87 4.28 -9.50 -9.66
CA VAL A 87 3.94 -9.51 -8.24
C VAL A 87 2.80 -10.51 -8.07
N THR A 88 2.89 -11.41 -7.09
CA THR A 88 1.78 -12.30 -6.73
C THR A 88 1.38 -11.95 -5.30
N VAL A 89 0.22 -11.35 -5.09
CA VAL A 89 -0.24 -11.03 -3.75
C VAL A 89 -0.89 -12.28 -3.17
N VAL A 90 -0.40 -12.77 -2.02
CA VAL A 90 -1.02 -13.94 -1.39
C VAL A 90 -2.31 -13.48 -0.73
N GLY A 91 -3.46 -13.90 -1.27
CA GLY A 91 -4.78 -13.54 -0.74
C GLY A 91 -5.30 -12.17 -1.18
N GLY A 92 -4.72 -11.60 -2.22
CA GLY A 92 -5.17 -10.40 -2.93
C GLY A 92 -4.86 -10.51 -4.42
N ASP A 93 -5.21 -9.48 -5.18
CA ASP A 93 -4.99 -9.39 -6.63
C ASP A 93 -4.05 -8.22 -6.97
N SER A 94 -3.38 -8.30 -8.12
CA SER A 94 -2.45 -7.26 -8.57
C SER A 94 -2.29 -7.22 -10.07
N GLU A 95 -2.23 -6.02 -10.65
CA GLU A 95 -2.01 -5.81 -12.08
C GLU A 95 -1.10 -4.62 -12.35
N ASP A 96 -0.41 -4.67 -13.49
CA ASP A 96 0.42 -3.57 -13.99
C ASP A 96 -0.43 -2.66 -14.89
N VAL A 97 -0.76 -1.48 -14.37
CA VAL A 97 -1.67 -0.51 -14.98
C VAL A 97 -0.89 0.60 -15.69
N PRO A 98 -1.06 0.80 -17.01
CA PRO A 98 -0.38 1.86 -17.75
C PRO A 98 -0.75 3.27 -17.26
N ILE A 99 0.23 4.19 -17.25
CA ILE A 99 -0.01 5.59 -16.89
C ILE A 99 -1.08 6.22 -17.80
N GLY A 100 -2.09 6.84 -17.20
CA GLY A 100 -3.25 7.42 -17.87
C GLY A 100 -4.44 6.47 -18.02
N SER A 101 -4.35 5.24 -17.51
CA SER A 101 -5.42 4.24 -17.56
C SER A 101 -6.21 4.16 -16.26
N ASN A 102 -7.45 3.69 -16.36
CA ASN A 102 -8.26 3.26 -15.21
C ASN A 102 -7.71 1.93 -14.67
N ILE A 103 -7.64 1.79 -13.35
CA ILE A 103 -7.15 0.58 -12.67
C ILE A 103 -8.03 -0.66 -12.91
N ALA A 104 -9.31 -0.47 -13.24
CA ALA A 104 -10.27 -1.52 -13.57
C ALA A 104 -10.69 -1.49 -15.06
N ALA A 105 -9.83 -0.94 -15.93
CA ALA A 105 -10.06 -1.02 -17.38
C ALA A 105 -10.02 -2.48 -17.87
N ALA A 106 -10.44 -2.70 -19.12
CA ALA A 106 -10.38 -4.04 -19.69
C ALA A 106 -8.96 -4.62 -19.66
N ASN A 107 -8.80 -5.83 -19.12
CA ASN A 107 -7.53 -6.53 -18.88
C ASN A 107 -6.64 -5.88 -17.79
N GLN A 108 -7.22 -5.09 -16.90
CA GLN A 108 -6.57 -4.67 -15.65
C GLN A 108 -7.24 -5.45 -14.50
N LEU A 109 -7.24 -4.91 -13.28
CA LEU A 109 -7.91 -5.53 -12.13
C LEU A 109 -9.37 -5.85 -12.44
N ASP A 110 -9.91 -6.90 -11.82
CA ASP A 110 -11.35 -7.14 -11.90
C ASP A 110 -12.09 -5.93 -11.29
N LYS A 111 -13.17 -5.54 -11.96
CA LYS A 111 -14.04 -4.47 -11.52
C LYS A 111 -14.97 -4.92 -10.40
N ASP A 112 -15.23 -6.24 -10.29
CA ASP A 112 -16.07 -6.87 -9.28
C ASP A 112 -15.17 -7.74 -8.38
N VAL A 113 -14.44 -7.12 -7.45
CA VAL A 113 -13.47 -7.81 -6.60
C VAL A 113 -14.19 -8.64 -5.53
N ASP A 114 -14.06 -9.97 -5.60
CA ASP A 114 -14.73 -10.92 -4.70
C ASP A 114 -13.74 -11.82 -3.93
N ASP A 115 -14.23 -12.90 -3.29
CA ASP A 115 -13.40 -13.81 -2.49
C ASP A 115 -12.37 -14.59 -3.32
N SER A 116 -12.54 -14.66 -4.64
CA SER A 116 -11.57 -15.25 -5.56
C SER A 116 -10.36 -14.34 -5.79
N ASP A 117 -10.54 -13.02 -5.68
CA ASP A 117 -9.48 -12.01 -5.77
C ASP A 117 -8.89 -11.73 -4.39
N VAL A 118 -9.74 -11.49 -3.38
CA VAL A 118 -9.36 -11.13 -2.02
C VAL A 118 -9.97 -12.10 -1.01
N SER A 119 -9.15 -13.05 -0.56
CA SER A 119 -9.56 -14.22 0.23
C SER A 119 -10.30 -13.96 1.55
N ASN A 120 -10.27 -12.73 2.09
CA ASN A 120 -11.00 -12.38 3.31
C ASN A 120 -12.37 -11.74 3.04
N LEU A 121 -12.74 -11.50 1.78
CA LEU A 121 -14.13 -11.19 1.43
C LEU A 121 -14.99 -12.43 1.70
N LEU A 122 -16.14 -12.22 2.35
CA LEU A 122 -17.06 -13.27 2.71
C LEU A 122 -17.81 -13.77 1.48
N ASP A 123 -17.78 -15.08 1.24
CA ASP A 123 -18.81 -15.82 0.50
C ASP A 123 -19.38 -16.90 1.44
N GLY A 124 -20.68 -16.86 1.72
CA GLY A 124 -21.27 -17.80 2.65
C GLY A 124 -22.75 -17.61 2.95
N THR A 125 -23.15 -18.00 4.16
CA THR A 125 -24.56 -18.08 4.55
C THR A 125 -24.83 -17.38 5.88
N ILE A 126 -25.95 -16.67 5.97
CA ILE A 126 -26.51 -16.15 7.23
C ILE A 126 -27.86 -16.79 7.56
N SER A 127 -28.16 -16.91 8.84
CA SER A 127 -29.51 -17.29 9.31
C SER A 127 -30.29 -16.05 9.72
N PHE A 128 -31.46 -15.84 9.13
CA PHE A 128 -32.37 -14.76 9.49
C PHE A 128 -33.81 -15.28 9.57
N GLN A 129 -34.50 -15.00 10.69
CA GLN A 129 -35.85 -15.51 10.95
C GLN A 129 -35.98 -17.04 10.78
N GLY A 130 -34.94 -17.79 11.15
CA GLY A 130 -34.90 -19.24 11.06
C GLY A 130 -34.82 -19.81 9.63
N THR A 131 -34.45 -19.00 8.64
CA THR A 131 -34.13 -19.41 7.27
C THR A 131 -32.68 -19.01 6.97
N ASP A 132 -31.96 -19.86 6.25
CA ASP A 132 -30.60 -19.57 5.79
C ASP A 132 -30.66 -18.89 4.42
N TYR A 133 -29.78 -17.91 4.19
CA TYR A 133 -29.68 -17.15 2.95
C TYR A 133 -28.21 -17.04 2.54
N ASP A 134 -27.95 -17.19 1.23
CA ASP A 134 -26.64 -16.97 0.66
C ASP A 134 -26.34 -15.47 0.55
N VAL A 135 -25.10 -15.11 0.87
CA VAL A 135 -24.60 -13.74 0.95
C VAL A 135 -23.14 -13.68 0.54
N SER A 136 -22.74 -12.55 0.00
CA SER A 136 -21.37 -12.28 -0.41
C SER A 136 -20.94 -10.86 -0.07
N GLU A 137 -19.64 -10.62 -0.06
CA GLU A 137 -19.04 -9.30 0.00
C GLU A 137 -18.30 -9.04 -1.32
N VAL A 138 -18.47 -7.83 -1.87
CA VAL A 138 -17.83 -7.43 -3.11
C VAL A 138 -17.31 -6.00 -2.99
N VAL A 139 -16.11 -5.76 -3.51
CA VAL A 139 -15.56 -4.42 -3.74
C VAL A 139 -15.67 -4.11 -5.22
N GLU A 140 -16.33 -3.01 -5.52
CA GLU A 140 -16.66 -2.58 -6.86
C GLU A 140 -15.73 -1.42 -7.24
N LEU A 141 -14.95 -1.60 -8.30
CA LEU A 141 -14.07 -0.59 -8.88
C LEU A 141 -14.71 0.05 -10.13
N GLY A 142 -14.86 1.37 -10.09
CA GLY A 142 -15.55 2.16 -11.11
C GLY A 142 -14.94 2.04 -12.50
N VAL A 143 -15.73 1.59 -13.48
CA VAL A 143 -15.31 1.58 -14.91
C VAL A 143 -15.89 2.73 -15.74
N GLY A 144 -16.80 3.51 -15.15
CA GLY A 144 -17.50 4.64 -15.77
C GLY A 144 -16.73 5.96 -15.63
N THR A 145 -17.46 7.06 -15.45
CA THR A 145 -16.83 8.39 -15.21
C THR A 145 -16.34 8.57 -13.78
N ALA A 146 -16.97 7.91 -12.80
CA ALA A 146 -16.43 7.75 -11.46
C ALA A 146 -15.51 6.53 -11.49
N ASN A 147 -14.19 6.76 -11.50
CA ASN A 147 -13.17 5.72 -11.59
C ASN A 147 -11.87 6.12 -10.89
N ALA A 148 -10.96 5.16 -10.76
CA ALA A 148 -9.62 5.35 -10.26
C ALA A 148 -8.60 5.22 -11.39
N THR A 149 -7.67 6.17 -11.50
CA THR A 149 -6.75 6.28 -12.64
C THR A 149 -5.32 6.54 -12.19
N ILE A 150 -4.37 5.99 -12.93
CA ILE A 150 -2.95 6.28 -12.77
C ILE A 150 -2.63 7.56 -13.54
N GLN A 151 -2.01 8.52 -12.88
CA GLN A 151 -1.82 9.89 -13.37
C GLN A 151 -0.40 10.41 -13.12
N THR A 152 -0.09 11.50 -13.82
CA THR A 152 1.09 12.34 -13.57
C THR A 152 0.67 13.80 -13.62
N SER A 153 1.61 14.73 -13.41
CA SER A 153 1.37 16.17 -13.53
C SER A 153 0.84 16.64 -14.89
N ILE A 154 0.96 15.82 -15.95
CA ILE A 154 0.49 16.16 -17.30
C ILE A 154 -0.42 15.10 -17.93
N VAL A 155 -0.64 13.96 -17.25
CA VAL A 155 -1.46 12.85 -17.72
C VAL A 155 -2.60 12.58 -16.75
N GLY A 156 -3.83 12.72 -17.22
CA GLY A 156 -5.03 12.29 -16.49
C GLY A 156 -6.15 13.34 -16.48
N PRO A 157 -7.31 13.00 -15.90
CA PRO A 157 -8.41 13.95 -15.73
C PRO A 157 -8.19 14.95 -14.58
N TYR A 158 -7.29 14.66 -13.63
CA TYR A 158 -7.06 15.43 -12.41
C TYR A 158 -5.56 15.79 -12.26
N THR A 159 -4.97 16.36 -13.31
CA THR A 159 -3.54 16.73 -13.32
C THR A 159 -3.23 17.92 -12.41
N ASP A 160 -2.13 17.83 -11.68
CA ASP A 160 -1.58 18.91 -10.86
C ASP A 160 -0.07 19.04 -11.08
N ASP A 161 0.44 20.26 -11.22
CA ASP A 161 1.89 20.49 -11.38
C ASP A 161 2.66 20.07 -10.12
N ASP A 162 2.03 20.10 -8.94
CA ASP A 162 2.63 19.70 -7.65
C ASP A 162 2.95 18.19 -7.59
N TYR A 163 2.40 17.40 -8.51
CA TYR A 163 2.82 15.99 -8.68
C TYR A 163 4.23 15.88 -9.26
N GLU A 164 4.76 16.95 -9.88
CA GLU A 164 6.08 16.95 -10.51
C GLU A 164 6.25 15.73 -11.45
N ASP A 165 7.29 14.93 -11.29
CA ASP A 165 7.52 13.71 -12.05
C ASP A 165 6.99 12.44 -11.37
N ARG A 166 6.23 12.57 -10.28
CA ARG A 166 5.64 11.43 -9.56
C ARG A 166 4.51 10.80 -10.38
N VAL A 167 4.32 9.51 -10.17
CA VAL A 167 3.16 8.75 -10.63
C VAL A 167 2.25 8.59 -9.42
N VAL A 168 0.98 8.94 -9.58
CA VAL A 168 -0.02 8.87 -8.50
C VAL A 168 -1.24 8.11 -8.97
N MET A 169 -1.96 7.48 -8.04
CA MET A 169 -3.29 6.97 -8.29
C MET A 169 -4.29 7.97 -7.72
N VAL A 170 -5.21 8.41 -8.56
CA VAL A 170 -6.27 9.33 -8.18
C VAL A 170 -7.58 8.65 -8.46
N ALA A 171 -8.43 8.61 -7.45
CA ALA A 171 -9.75 8.05 -7.55
C ALA A 171 -10.79 9.16 -7.37
N ALA A 172 -11.86 9.13 -8.18
CA ALA A 172 -12.96 10.08 -8.07
C ALA A 172 -13.92 9.67 -6.94
N SER A 173 -14.74 10.59 -6.43
CA SER A 173 -15.90 10.22 -5.59
C SER A 173 -16.74 9.14 -6.31
N ASP A 174 -17.26 8.18 -5.55
CA ASP A 174 -17.99 7.00 -6.05
C ASP A 174 -17.19 6.01 -6.91
N ALA A 175 -15.87 6.15 -7.01
CA ALA A 175 -15.02 5.26 -7.80
C ALA A 175 -14.78 3.89 -7.15
N ILE A 176 -14.93 3.78 -5.82
CA ILE A 176 -14.70 2.56 -5.05
C ILE A 176 -15.87 2.37 -4.10
N LYS A 177 -16.56 1.24 -4.26
CA LYS A 177 -17.69 0.87 -3.40
C LYS A 177 -17.47 -0.50 -2.79
N TYR A 178 -18.04 -0.73 -1.62
CA TYR A 178 -18.13 -2.06 -1.04
C TYR A 178 -19.59 -2.37 -0.74
N TYR A 179 -20.01 -3.60 -1.02
CA TYR A 179 -21.36 -4.05 -0.72
C TYR A 179 -21.34 -5.38 0.04
N TYR A 180 -22.24 -5.48 1.02
CA TYR A 180 -22.71 -6.75 1.55
C TYR A 180 -23.94 -7.15 0.74
N ALA A 181 -23.76 -8.08 -0.18
CA ALA A 181 -24.77 -8.53 -1.12
C ALA A 181 -25.59 -9.70 -0.56
N PHE A 182 -26.90 -9.66 -0.82
CA PHE A 182 -27.81 -10.78 -0.58
C PHE A 182 -28.03 -11.49 -1.92
N ASP A 183 -27.43 -12.67 -2.09
CA ASP A 183 -27.42 -13.43 -3.35
C ASP A 183 -28.74 -14.17 -3.62
N GLU A 184 -29.57 -14.28 -2.58
CA GLU A 184 -30.92 -14.82 -2.67
C GLU A 184 -31.98 -13.83 -2.19
N THR A 185 -33.23 -14.09 -2.59
CA THR A 185 -34.34 -13.19 -2.29
C THR A 185 -34.65 -13.16 -0.79
N ILE A 186 -34.31 -12.06 -0.13
CA ILE A 186 -34.54 -11.81 1.30
C ILE A 186 -35.45 -10.60 1.50
N GLN A 187 -36.08 -10.49 2.68
CA GLN A 187 -36.83 -9.31 3.10
C GLN A 187 -36.35 -8.87 4.49
N ILE A 188 -35.36 -7.97 4.51
CA ILE A 188 -34.64 -7.61 5.73
C ILE A 188 -35.43 -6.69 6.67
N ASN A 189 -36.40 -5.90 6.18
CA ASN A 189 -37.23 -5.03 7.03
C ASN A 189 -38.15 -5.73 8.04
N LYS A 190 -38.09 -7.05 8.12
CA LYS A 190 -38.71 -7.83 9.20
C LYS A 190 -37.85 -7.83 10.49
N THR A 191 -36.66 -7.27 10.43
CA THR A 191 -35.75 -7.11 11.58
C THR A 191 -36.41 -6.34 12.71
N LYS A 192 -36.08 -6.71 13.94
CA LYS A 192 -36.52 -6.03 15.17
C LYS A 192 -35.50 -6.27 16.28
N SER A 193 -35.50 -5.47 17.33
CA SER A 193 -34.50 -5.59 18.42
C SER A 193 -34.41 -6.98 19.07
N SER A 194 -35.51 -7.76 19.08
CA SER A 194 -35.52 -9.13 19.63
C SER A 194 -35.14 -10.24 18.64
N ASP A 195 -34.98 -9.89 17.35
CA ASP A 195 -34.64 -10.78 16.24
C ASP A 195 -33.92 -9.93 15.17
N ALA A 196 -32.75 -9.43 15.56
CA ALA A 196 -31.95 -8.50 14.77
C ALA A 196 -31.23 -9.23 13.63
N LEU A 197 -31.09 -8.56 12.49
CA LEU A 197 -30.27 -9.05 11.39
C LEU A 197 -28.81 -8.82 11.76
N SER A 198 -28.06 -9.91 11.93
CA SER A 198 -26.63 -9.87 12.24
C SER A 198 -25.84 -10.20 10.97
N VAL A 199 -25.05 -9.25 10.50
CA VAL A 199 -24.15 -9.43 9.36
C VAL A 199 -22.70 -9.20 9.78
N LYS A 200 -21.77 -9.80 9.05
CA LYS A 200 -20.34 -9.46 9.13
C LYS A 200 -20.09 -8.44 8.02
N PHE A 201 -19.92 -7.18 8.41
CA PHE A 201 -19.77 -6.06 7.49
C PHE A 201 -18.39 -5.45 7.72
N LEU A 202 -17.53 -5.45 6.68
CA LEU A 202 -16.15 -4.97 6.74
C LEU A 202 -15.39 -5.56 7.95
N GLY A 203 -15.52 -6.89 8.14
CA GLY A 203 -14.85 -7.63 9.21
C GLY A 203 -15.44 -7.47 10.62
N LYS A 204 -16.43 -6.59 10.81
CA LYS A 204 -17.09 -6.36 12.11
C LYS A 204 -18.52 -6.90 12.12
N THR A 205 -19.01 -7.30 13.29
CA THR A 205 -20.43 -7.66 13.42
C THR A 205 -21.28 -6.40 13.48
N LEU A 206 -22.20 -6.25 12.53
CA LEU A 206 -23.23 -5.22 12.52
C LEU A 206 -24.58 -5.88 12.84
N LYS A 207 -25.22 -5.48 13.94
CA LYS A 207 -26.55 -5.97 14.33
C LYS A 207 -27.59 -4.90 14.02
N ILE A 208 -28.33 -5.08 12.93
CA ILE A 208 -29.39 -4.17 12.49
C ILE A 208 -30.67 -4.52 13.26
N THR A 209 -31.17 -3.56 14.03
CA THR A 209 -32.27 -3.73 14.98
C THR A 209 -33.60 -3.13 14.52
N SER A 210 -33.57 -2.19 13.57
CA SER A 210 -34.75 -1.71 12.84
C SER A 210 -34.37 -1.25 11.44
N ILE A 211 -35.36 -1.30 10.54
CA ILE A 211 -35.32 -0.64 9.24
C ILE A 211 -36.48 0.33 9.22
N ASP A 212 -36.17 1.62 9.11
CA ASP A 212 -37.12 2.71 9.29
C ASP A 212 -37.68 3.21 7.94
N SER A 213 -36.89 3.09 6.87
CA SER A 213 -37.27 3.43 5.50
C SER A 213 -36.46 2.60 4.49
N ASP A 214 -36.68 2.83 3.19
CA ASP A 214 -35.93 2.15 2.11
C ASP A 214 -34.43 2.45 2.15
N SER A 215 -34.00 3.51 2.84
CA SER A 215 -32.63 4.00 2.87
C SER A 215 -32.17 4.33 4.29
N LYS A 216 -32.80 3.73 5.31
CA LYS A 216 -32.49 3.99 6.72
C LYS A 216 -32.64 2.76 7.62
N PHE A 217 -31.63 2.52 8.45
CA PHE A 217 -31.67 1.49 9.49
C PHE A 217 -31.06 1.97 10.82
N THR A 218 -31.40 1.29 11.92
CA THR A 218 -30.74 1.47 13.22
C THR A 218 -29.98 0.22 13.60
N ALA A 219 -28.71 0.36 13.97
CA ALA A 219 -27.85 -0.76 14.34
C ALA A 219 -27.12 -0.55 15.66
N ASN A 220 -26.71 -1.67 16.26
CA ASN A 220 -25.74 -1.66 17.35
C ASN A 220 -24.34 -1.50 16.75
N VAL A 221 -23.65 -0.43 17.11
CA VAL A 221 -22.31 -0.08 16.58
C VAL A 221 -21.22 -0.06 17.65
N GLY A 222 -21.59 -0.10 18.92
CA GLY A 222 -20.65 -0.27 20.02
C GLY A 222 -20.08 -1.69 20.12
N THR A 223 -19.07 -1.87 20.98
CA THR A 223 -18.46 -3.18 21.23
C THR A 223 -19.34 -4.02 22.16
N GLU A 224 -19.71 -5.20 21.72
CA GLU A 224 -20.47 -6.17 22.52
C GLU A 224 -19.56 -6.88 23.55
N ASN A 225 -19.98 -6.86 24.82
CA ASN A 225 -19.22 -7.38 25.95
C ASN A 225 -20.10 -8.27 26.83
N TYR A 226 -19.66 -9.50 27.10
CA TYR A 226 -20.26 -10.34 28.13
C TYR A 226 -19.62 -10.04 29.48
N VAL A 227 -20.40 -9.55 30.43
CA VAL A 227 -19.91 -9.12 31.75
C VAL A 227 -20.67 -9.89 32.82
N LYS A 228 -19.98 -10.57 33.73
CA LYS A 228 -20.62 -11.16 34.91
C LYS A 228 -20.71 -10.15 36.05
N ASN A 229 -21.59 -10.45 36.99
CA ASN A 229 -21.78 -9.63 38.18
C ASN A 229 -20.47 -9.47 38.96
N GLY A 230 -20.05 -8.22 39.14
CA GLY A 230 -18.81 -7.85 39.82
C GLY A 230 -17.60 -7.74 38.90
N GLU A 231 -17.68 -8.19 37.64
CA GLU A 231 -16.63 -8.03 36.64
C GLU A 231 -16.63 -6.62 36.04
N THR A 232 -15.44 -6.19 35.63
CA THR A 232 -15.19 -4.91 34.97
C THR A 232 -14.68 -5.18 33.56
N VAL A 233 -15.14 -4.39 32.60
CA VAL A 233 -14.61 -4.30 31.23
C VAL A 233 -14.24 -2.86 30.94
N THR A 234 -13.37 -2.62 29.96
CA THR A 234 -12.94 -1.27 29.59
C THR A 234 -13.46 -0.91 28.21
N SER A 235 -14.03 0.28 28.05
CA SER A 235 -14.43 0.83 26.75
C SER A 235 -14.23 2.34 26.73
N GLY A 236 -13.67 2.87 25.63
CA GLY A 236 -13.37 4.31 25.50
C GLY A 236 -12.45 4.86 26.61
N GLY A 237 -11.54 4.04 27.13
CA GLY A 237 -10.66 4.41 28.26
C GLY A 237 -11.35 4.48 29.63
N LYS A 238 -12.60 4.03 29.73
CA LYS A 238 -13.42 4.04 30.96
C LYS A 238 -13.63 2.64 31.50
N GLU A 239 -13.60 2.49 32.82
CA GLU A 239 -13.90 1.23 33.50
C GLU A 239 -15.41 1.07 33.69
N VAL A 240 -15.97 0.03 33.08
CA VAL A 240 -17.39 -0.33 33.13
C VAL A 240 -17.57 -1.60 33.95
N LYS A 241 -18.18 -1.48 35.12
CA LYS A 241 -18.43 -2.62 36.03
C LYS A 241 -19.91 -2.97 36.09
N LEU A 242 -20.24 -4.24 35.89
CA LEU A 242 -21.59 -4.74 36.15
C LEU A 242 -21.77 -4.98 37.66
N ILE A 243 -22.66 -4.23 38.30
CA ILE A 243 -22.89 -4.26 39.75
C ILE A 243 -23.98 -5.26 40.14
N ASP A 244 -25.03 -5.36 39.33
CA ASP A 244 -26.08 -6.37 39.50
C ASP A 244 -26.98 -6.46 38.27
N VAL A 245 -27.75 -7.55 38.21
CA VAL A 245 -28.83 -7.75 37.25
C VAL A 245 -30.13 -7.92 38.03
N GLY A 246 -31.17 -7.17 37.68
CA GLY A 246 -32.50 -7.27 38.26
C GLY A 246 -33.33 -8.37 37.60
N SER A 247 -34.33 -8.90 38.31
CA SER A 247 -35.22 -9.95 37.80
C SER A 247 -36.09 -9.49 36.61
N GLY A 248 -36.21 -8.16 36.42
CA GLY A 248 -36.86 -7.55 35.26
C GLY A 248 -35.94 -7.34 34.06
N GLY A 249 -34.68 -7.78 34.13
CA GLY A 249 -33.68 -7.62 33.07
C GLY A 249 -32.98 -6.26 33.03
N ASN A 250 -33.26 -5.37 33.98
CA ASN A 250 -32.50 -4.13 34.15
C ASN A 250 -31.12 -4.43 34.77
N VAL A 251 -30.11 -3.65 34.41
CA VAL A 251 -28.73 -3.79 34.91
C VAL A 251 -28.33 -2.57 35.71
N ILE A 252 -27.50 -2.77 36.74
CA ILE A 252 -26.83 -1.69 37.45
C ILE A 252 -25.38 -1.68 36.99
N VAL A 253 -24.93 -0.57 36.42
CA VAL A 253 -23.59 -0.44 35.85
C VAL A 253 -22.88 0.74 36.49
N SER A 254 -21.58 0.60 36.75
CA SER A 254 -20.70 1.68 37.22
C SER A 254 -19.71 2.04 36.11
N VAL A 255 -19.63 3.31 35.72
CA VAL A 255 -18.61 3.82 34.78
C VAL A 255 -17.69 4.78 35.52
N ASP A 256 -16.42 4.42 35.70
CA ASP A 256 -15.43 5.16 36.52
C ASP A 256 -15.96 5.55 37.91
N GLY A 257 -16.70 4.64 38.54
CA GLY A 257 -17.33 4.86 39.86
C GLY A 257 -18.70 5.57 39.84
N VAL A 258 -19.17 6.08 38.70
CA VAL A 258 -20.52 6.65 38.55
C VAL A 258 -21.52 5.52 38.24
N GLN A 259 -22.45 5.26 39.15
CA GLN A 259 -23.44 4.18 39.01
C GLN A 259 -24.78 4.66 38.48
N ASP A 260 -25.38 3.87 37.60
CA ASP A 260 -26.76 4.07 37.16
C ASP A 260 -27.43 2.74 36.77
N VAL A 261 -28.75 2.77 36.63
CA VAL A 261 -29.58 1.66 36.17
C VAL A 261 -29.93 1.86 34.69
N ILE A 262 -29.80 0.79 33.92
CA ILE A 262 -30.21 0.71 32.52
C ILE A 262 -31.33 -0.33 32.43
N ASP A 263 -32.49 0.07 31.90
CA ASP A 263 -33.63 -0.83 31.74
C ASP A 263 -33.34 -1.89 30.66
N ALA A 264 -34.08 -3.00 30.70
CA ALA A 264 -33.93 -4.09 29.74
C ALA A 264 -34.08 -3.57 28.30
N SER A 265 -33.13 -3.92 27.42
CA SER A 265 -33.13 -3.56 26.00
C SER A 265 -33.13 -2.05 25.71
N THR A 266 -32.69 -1.24 26.67
CA THR A 266 -32.55 0.22 26.49
C THR A 266 -31.09 0.64 26.49
N THR A 267 -30.86 1.86 26.01
CA THR A 267 -29.55 2.50 25.94
C THR A 267 -29.51 3.69 26.88
N LYS A 268 -28.38 3.90 27.54
CA LYS A 268 -28.18 5.02 28.45
C LYS A 268 -26.73 5.49 28.44
N THR A 269 -26.53 6.81 28.45
CA THR A 269 -25.21 7.40 28.64
C THR A 269 -24.88 7.51 30.13
N ILE A 270 -23.78 6.90 30.55
CA ILE A 270 -23.28 6.97 31.93
C ILE A 270 -21.84 7.51 31.88
N ASN A 271 -21.59 8.64 32.53
CA ASN A 271 -20.28 9.30 32.55
C ASN A 271 -19.69 9.53 31.14
N GLY A 272 -20.52 9.87 30.15
CA GLY A 272 -20.11 10.15 28.77
C GLY A 272 -19.84 8.91 27.90
N LEU A 273 -20.09 7.70 28.41
CA LEU A 273 -20.08 6.47 27.61
C LEU A 273 -21.51 6.01 27.38
N GLU A 274 -21.87 5.70 26.14
CA GLU A 274 -23.17 5.10 25.83
C GLU A 274 -23.12 3.58 26.04
N ILE A 275 -24.13 3.06 26.74
CA ILE A 275 -24.24 1.65 27.11
C ILE A 275 -25.64 1.15 26.76
N LYS A 276 -25.72 0.14 25.91
CA LYS A 276 -26.96 -0.61 25.66
C LYS A 276 -26.97 -1.93 26.42
N ASN A 277 -28.05 -2.16 27.16
CA ASN A 277 -28.32 -3.42 27.84
C ASN A 277 -29.00 -4.40 26.87
N ASP A 278 -28.20 -5.18 26.14
CA ASP A 278 -28.70 -6.00 25.02
C ASP A 278 -29.44 -7.25 25.52
N ALA A 279 -28.81 -8.01 26.40
CA ALA A 279 -29.38 -9.22 26.99
C ALA A 279 -28.89 -9.44 28.42
N THR A 280 -29.68 -10.13 29.24
CA THR A 280 -29.34 -10.42 30.63
C THR A 280 -29.63 -11.86 31.01
N PHE A 281 -28.81 -12.41 31.89
CA PHE A 281 -29.08 -13.66 32.58
C PHE A 281 -29.26 -13.39 34.08
N TYR A 282 -30.46 -13.68 34.58
CA TYR A 282 -30.82 -13.54 35.99
C TYR A 282 -31.03 -14.90 36.64
N THR A 283 -30.52 -15.05 37.86
CA THR A 283 -30.74 -16.19 38.75
C THR A 283 -30.67 -15.73 40.22
N ASP A 284 -31.17 -16.56 41.13
CA ASP A 284 -31.13 -16.30 42.57
C ASP A 284 -29.68 -16.30 43.10
N THR A 285 -28.78 -17.03 42.44
CA THR A 285 -27.34 -17.00 42.74
C THR A 285 -26.72 -15.72 42.18
N LYS A 286 -26.56 -14.68 43.01
CA LYS A 286 -26.09 -13.35 42.57
C LYS A 286 -24.79 -13.37 41.74
N ALA A 287 -23.84 -14.24 42.08
CA ALA A 287 -22.56 -14.37 41.37
C ALA A 287 -22.67 -14.97 39.96
N GLU A 288 -23.78 -15.65 39.63
CA GLU A 288 -24.02 -16.23 38.31
C GLU A 288 -24.73 -15.27 37.36
N ARG A 289 -25.19 -14.12 37.85
CA ARG A 289 -25.86 -13.11 37.03
C ARG A 289 -24.87 -12.48 36.03
N SER A 290 -25.34 -12.21 34.83
CA SER A 290 -24.52 -11.62 33.77
C SER A 290 -25.35 -10.82 32.78
N ALA A 291 -24.68 -9.99 31.98
CA ALA A 291 -25.29 -9.21 30.92
C ALA A 291 -24.39 -9.15 29.69
N TRP A 292 -25.02 -9.05 28.53
CA TRP A 292 -24.40 -8.59 27.29
C TRP A 292 -24.64 -7.10 27.17
N LEU A 293 -23.55 -6.33 27.23
CA LEU A 293 -23.57 -4.87 27.14
C LEU A 293 -22.89 -4.43 25.85
N ILE A 294 -23.48 -3.47 25.15
CA ILE A 294 -22.85 -2.85 23.99
C ILE A 294 -22.34 -1.48 24.43
N LEU A 295 -21.04 -1.27 24.30
CA LEU A 295 -20.32 -0.13 24.87
C LEU A 295 -19.63 0.67 23.75
N GLY A 296 -19.84 1.99 23.71
CA GLY A 296 -19.18 2.86 22.74
C GLY A 296 -19.42 4.34 23.02
N THR A 297 -18.80 5.21 22.22
CA THR A 297 -19.24 6.61 22.11
C THR A 297 -20.70 6.65 21.69
N ASP A 298 -21.02 5.81 20.70
CA ASP A 298 -22.36 5.45 20.29
C ASP A 298 -22.47 3.92 20.44
N ALA A 299 -23.39 3.45 21.28
CA ALA A 299 -23.72 2.04 21.42
C ALA A 299 -24.72 1.61 20.34
N THR A 300 -25.59 2.52 19.93
CA THR A 300 -26.61 2.35 18.89
C THR A 300 -26.73 3.63 18.08
N GLU A 301 -26.81 3.51 16.76
CA GLU A 301 -26.94 4.67 15.87
C GLU A 301 -27.86 4.35 14.69
N SER A 302 -28.50 5.39 14.15
CA SER A 302 -29.32 5.29 12.94
C SER A 302 -28.60 5.92 11.75
N TYR A 303 -28.49 5.16 10.67
CA TYR A 303 -27.82 5.59 9.44
C TYR A 303 -28.83 5.69 8.31
N THR A 304 -28.75 6.80 7.60
CA THR A 304 -29.41 7.08 6.33
C THR A 304 -28.37 7.00 5.22
N ASP A 305 -28.80 6.66 4.01
CA ASP A 305 -27.98 6.77 2.80
C ASP A 305 -27.28 8.14 2.70
N GLY A 306 -25.97 8.12 2.42
CA GLY A 306 -25.08 9.27 2.41
C GLY A 306 -24.58 9.75 3.79
N ASP A 307 -25.03 9.15 4.90
CA ASP A 307 -24.47 9.49 6.22
C ASP A 307 -23.01 8.99 6.31
N PRO A 308 -22.12 9.71 7.05
CA PRO A 308 -20.76 9.25 7.34
C PRO A 308 -20.73 7.83 7.90
N TYR A 309 -19.77 7.02 7.43
CA TYR A 309 -19.55 5.68 7.99
C TYR A 309 -19.14 5.77 9.48
N VAL A 310 -19.32 4.67 10.21
CA VAL A 310 -19.07 4.61 11.66
C VAL A 310 -17.62 5.00 11.98
N GLY A 311 -17.46 6.12 12.69
CA GLY A 311 -16.15 6.62 13.14
C GLY A 311 -15.49 7.65 12.22
N GLU A 312 -16.10 7.96 11.07
CA GLU A 312 -15.64 9.02 10.17
C GLU A 312 -15.85 10.42 10.76
N ASP A 313 -15.09 11.39 10.23
CA ASP A 313 -15.38 12.80 10.48
C ASP A 313 -16.72 13.16 9.82
N LYS A 314 -17.61 13.81 10.59
CA LYS A 314 -18.95 14.16 10.09
C LYS A 314 -18.93 15.35 9.13
N ASP A 315 -17.90 16.19 9.19
CA ASP A 315 -17.80 17.39 8.35
C ASP A 315 -17.02 17.13 7.04
N ASP A 316 -16.22 16.07 7.02
CA ASP A 316 -15.39 15.65 5.88
C ASP A 316 -15.16 14.12 5.87
N PRO A 317 -16.22 13.32 5.65
CA PRO A 317 -16.11 11.87 5.65
C PRO A 317 -15.33 11.38 4.42
N LYS A 318 -14.48 10.37 4.58
CA LYS A 318 -13.88 9.66 3.43
C LYS A 318 -14.78 8.56 2.91
N TRP A 319 -15.58 7.97 3.80
CA TRP A 319 -16.51 6.89 3.50
C TRP A 319 -17.90 7.27 4.00
N VAL A 320 -18.89 7.11 3.13
CA VAL A 320 -20.30 7.29 3.47
C VAL A 320 -21.05 5.99 3.22
N TRP A 321 -22.19 5.84 3.90
CA TRP A 321 -23.08 4.71 3.70
C TRP A 321 -23.78 4.80 2.33
N ASP A 322 -23.74 3.71 1.55
CA ASP A 322 -24.52 3.52 0.32
C ASP A 322 -25.61 2.47 0.60
N ILE A 323 -26.84 2.92 0.82
CA ILE A 323 -27.93 2.11 1.38
C ILE A 323 -29.23 2.34 0.60
N GLY A 324 -29.88 1.25 0.19
CA GLY A 324 -31.17 1.38 -0.47
C GLY A 324 -32.00 0.10 -0.53
N ASN A 325 -33.24 0.28 -0.98
CA ASN A 325 -34.24 -0.78 -1.16
C ASN A 325 -34.48 -1.66 0.08
N LEU A 326 -34.24 -1.16 1.30
CA LEU A 326 -34.28 -1.97 2.52
C LEU A 326 -35.67 -2.56 2.86
N ASN A 327 -36.76 -1.95 2.38
CA ASN A 327 -38.12 -2.50 2.56
C ASN A 327 -38.57 -3.47 1.48
N THR A 328 -37.75 -3.66 0.44
CA THR A 328 -38.14 -4.45 -0.71
C THR A 328 -37.63 -5.87 -0.57
N LYS A 329 -38.50 -6.84 -0.91
CA LYS A 329 -38.10 -8.24 -0.97
C LYS A 329 -37.41 -8.50 -2.31
N GLY A 330 -36.13 -8.87 -2.29
CA GLY A 330 -35.35 -9.10 -3.51
C GLY A 330 -33.93 -9.57 -3.23
N THR A 331 -33.18 -9.72 -4.30
CA THR A 331 -31.74 -10.06 -4.34
C THR A 331 -30.95 -8.80 -4.69
N THR A 332 -29.77 -8.62 -4.10
CA THR A 332 -28.87 -7.50 -4.43
C THR A 332 -28.34 -7.69 -5.86
N ILE A 333 -28.39 -6.64 -6.69
CA ILE A 333 -27.77 -6.66 -8.01
C ILE A 333 -26.99 -5.36 -8.14
N ILE A 334 -25.72 -5.45 -8.52
CA ILE A 334 -24.87 -4.29 -8.70
C ILE A 334 -24.65 -4.08 -10.21
N SER A 335 -24.69 -2.83 -10.66
CA SER A 335 -24.38 -2.47 -12.03
C SER A 335 -23.20 -1.53 -12.09
N ASN A 336 -22.10 -2.09 -12.57
CA ASN A 336 -20.85 -1.40 -12.85
C ASN A 336 -20.53 -1.55 -14.34
N ASN A 337 -20.72 -0.46 -15.11
CA ASN A 337 -20.56 -0.47 -16.56
C ASN A 337 -19.99 0.87 -17.03
N ALA A 338 -19.08 0.81 -18.01
CA ALA A 338 -18.41 1.95 -18.62
C ALA A 338 -19.35 3.02 -19.20
N THR A 339 -20.61 2.67 -19.52
CA THR A 339 -21.60 3.64 -20.02
C THR A 339 -22.37 4.38 -18.92
N ASN A 340 -22.28 3.93 -17.66
CA ASN A 340 -22.97 4.56 -16.54
C ASN A 340 -22.09 5.67 -15.94
N SER A 341 -22.70 6.79 -15.58
CA SER A 341 -21.99 7.88 -14.92
C SER A 341 -21.66 7.58 -13.44
N ALA A 342 -22.34 6.61 -12.85
CA ALA A 342 -22.16 6.18 -11.47
C ALA A 342 -22.34 4.65 -11.36
N MET A 343 -21.65 4.04 -10.42
CA MET A 343 -21.91 2.67 -9.99
C MET A 343 -23.21 2.65 -9.20
N ILE A 344 -24.16 1.82 -9.61
CA ILE A 344 -25.50 1.83 -9.04
C ILE A 344 -25.89 0.40 -8.67
N ALA A 345 -26.30 0.18 -7.43
CA ALA A 345 -27.05 -1.00 -7.08
C ALA A 345 -28.38 -0.99 -7.86
N THR A 346 -28.49 -1.88 -8.85
CA THR A 346 -29.65 -1.95 -9.75
C THR A 346 -30.64 -3.01 -9.28
N GLY A 347 -31.89 -2.92 -9.73
CA GLY A 347 -32.93 -3.86 -9.32
C GLY A 347 -33.65 -3.47 -8.04
N SER A 348 -34.46 -4.40 -7.52
CA SER A 348 -35.40 -4.14 -6.43
C SER A 348 -35.00 -4.79 -5.11
N GLY A 349 -33.86 -5.47 -5.01
CA GLY A 349 -33.40 -6.04 -3.74
C GLY A 349 -32.68 -5.01 -2.88
N SER A 350 -32.67 -5.27 -1.57
CA SER A 350 -31.95 -4.45 -0.60
C SER A 350 -30.44 -4.49 -0.84
N PHE A 351 -29.76 -3.39 -0.54
CA PHE A 351 -28.30 -3.35 -0.52
C PHE A 351 -27.82 -2.51 0.67
N ILE A 352 -26.68 -2.91 1.21
CA ILE A 352 -26.00 -2.23 2.32
C ILE A 352 -24.54 -2.19 1.92
N GLY A 353 -23.99 -0.99 1.80
CA GLY A 353 -22.62 -0.78 1.36
C GLY A 353 -22.03 0.52 1.89
N VAL A 354 -20.81 0.80 1.44
CA VAL A 354 -20.15 2.09 1.62
C VAL A 354 -19.54 2.53 0.29
N GLU A 355 -19.47 3.83 0.08
CA GLU A 355 -18.80 4.45 -1.07
C GLU A 355 -17.84 5.53 -0.59
N ASN A 356 -16.80 5.76 -1.40
CA ASN A 356 -15.83 6.81 -1.12
C ASN A 356 -16.42 8.19 -1.46
N ASP A 357 -16.32 9.14 -0.54
CA ASP A 357 -16.83 10.51 -0.70
C ASP A 357 -15.70 11.54 -0.60
N TRP A 358 -14.73 11.45 -1.50
CA TRP A 358 -13.63 12.42 -1.48
C TRP A 358 -14.13 13.79 -1.90
N ASN A 359 -14.03 14.73 -0.96
CA ASN A 359 -14.17 16.13 -1.22
C ASN A 359 -12.88 16.63 -1.90
N TYR A 360 -12.82 16.60 -3.24
CA TYR A 360 -11.81 17.30 -4.04
C TYR A 360 -11.94 18.82 -3.85
N ARG A 361 -11.65 19.29 -2.65
CA ARG A 361 -11.80 20.69 -2.24
C ARG A 361 -10.51 21.42 -2.58
N ASP A 362 -10.59 22.13 -3.69
CA ASP A 362 -9.80 23.33 -4.02
C ASP A 362 -8.40 23.20 -4.63
N GLY A 363 -7.88 21.99 -4.83
CA GLY A 363 -6.61 21.83 -5.57
C GLY A 363 -5.38 22.18 -4.73
N SER A 364 -5.41 21.88 -3.43
CA SER A 364 -4.20 21.81 -2.61
C SER A 364 -4.26 20.63 -1.63
N ASP A 365 -3.43 19.62 -1.91
CA ASP A 365 -2.97 18.54 -1.02
C ASP A 365 -4.02 17.75 -0.19
N ALA A 366 -4.42 16.55 -0.65
CA ALA A 366 -4.65 15.38 0.24
C ALA A 366 -5.00 14.03 -0.43
N ASP A 367 -5.50 13.95 -1.67
CA ASP A 367 -6.23 12.73 -2.10
C ASP A 367 -5.57 11.90 -3.23
N ALA A 368 -4.38 12.29 -3.69
CA ALA A 368 -3.60 11.46 -4.59
C ALA A 368 -2.81 10.41 -3.79
N VAL A 369 -2.95 9.14 -4.19
CA VAL A 369 -2.23 8.02 -3.58
C VAL A 369 -0.87 7.92 -4.25
N GLU A 370 0.20 8.11 -3.49
CA GLU A 370 1.56 7.99 -4.00
C GLU A 370 2.04 6.52 -4.02
N VAL A 371 3.20 6.29 -4.65
CA VAL A 371 3.82 4.98 -4.68
C VAL A 371 4.15 4.51 -3.25
N GLY A 372 3.67 3.33 -2.89
CA GLY A 372 3.76 2.73 -1.56
C GLY A 372 2.55 3.02 -0.66
N GLU A 373 1.57 3.80 -1.12
CA GLU A 373 0.38 4.17 -0.36
C GLU A 373 -0.87 3.39 -0.79
N CYS A 374 -1.90 3.45 0.05
CA CYS A 374 -3.16 2.72 -0.15
C CYS A 374 -4.38 3.58 0.21
N ILE A 375 -5.49 3.30 -0.48
CA ILE A 375 -6.84 3.63 -0.05
C ILE A 375 -7.33 2.46 0.79
N ASP A 376 -7.47 2.68 2.09
CA ASP A 376 -8.04 1.69 3.00
C ASP A 376 -9.56 1.87 3.08
N LEU A 377 -10.28 0.78 2.80
CA LEU A 377 -11.70 0.67 3.16
C LEU A 377 -11.83 0.65 4.68
N PRO A 378 -13.02 0.99 5.24
CA PRO A 378 -13.18 1.07 6.67
C PRO A 378 -12.79 -0.22 7.39
N ASN A 379 -12.22 -0.05 8.60
CA ASN A 379 -11.60 -1.12 9.39
C ASN A 379 -10.36 -1.77 8.74
N SER A 380 -9.77 -1.12 7.72
CA SER A 380 -8.66 -1.67 6.91
C SER A 380 -8.99 -3.04 6.32
N TYR A 381 -10.27 -3.26 6.00
CA TYR A 381 -10.76 -4.58 5.62
C TYR A 381 -10.23 -5.04 4.26
N VAL A 382 -10.21 -4.10 3.32
CA VAL A 382 -9.60 -4.19 1.99
C VAL A 382 -8.85 -2.87 1.75
N SER A 383 -7.75 -2.94 1.01
CA SER A 383 -6.92 -1.82 0.62
C SER A 383 -6.68 -1.88 -0.88
N VAL A 384 -6.81 -0.74 -1.56
CA VAL A 384 -6.43 -0.56 -2.97
C VAL A 384 -5.16 0.31 -2.99
N CYS A 385 -4.05 -0.26 -3.43
CA CYS A 385 -2.73 0.35 -3.27
C CYS A 385 -2.07 0.63 -4.61
N LEU A 386 -1.38 1.77 -4.69
CA LEU A 386 -0.34 1.98 -5.68
C LEU A 386 0.96 1.46 -5.07
N ASP A 387 1.32 0.21 -5.34
CA ASP A 387 2.40 -0.46 -4.62
C ASP A 387 3.79 -0.01 -5.11
N SER A 388 3.99 -0.04 -6.43
CA SER A 388 5.29 0.23 -7.06
C SER A 388 5.13 0.63 -8.52
N LEU A 389 6.25 0.91 -9.20
CA LEU A 389 6.32 1.10 -10.65
C LEU A 389 7.11 -0.05 -11.27
N THR A 390 6.76 -0.44 -12.50
CA THR A 390 7.46 -1.51 -13.25
C THR A 390 8.91 -1.17 -13.58
N VAL A 391 9.24 0.13 -13.64
CA VAL A 391 10.59 0.64 -13.88
C VAL A 391 11.11 1.34 -12.63
N ALA A 392 12.26 0.90 -12.13
CA ALA A 392 12.92 1.52 -10.99
C ALA A 392 13.44 2.93 -11.30
N ASP A 393 13.47 3.81 -10.29
CA ASP A 393 13.91 5.21 -10.43
C ASP A 393 15.35 5.38 -10.94
N ASP A 394 16.22 4.38 -10.72
CA ASP A 394 17.60 4.38 -11.21
C ASP A 394 17.75 3.76 -12.62
N ASN A 395 16.69 3.14 -13.16
CA ASN A 395 16.65 2.57 -14.50
C ASN A 395 16.21 3.60 -15.55
N TYR A 396 16.97 4.70 -15.61
CA TYR A 396 16.73 5.80 -16.53
C TYR A 396 18.02 6.26 -17.21
N MET A 397 17.94 6.44 -18.53
CA MET A 397 19.03 7.00 -19.32
C MET A 397 18.78 8.48 -19.60
N LYS A 398 19.74 9.32 -19.21
CA LYS A 398 19.75 10.74 -19.58
C LYS A 398 19.95 10.91 -21.09
N MET A 399 19.10 11.75 -21.69
CA MET A 399 19.17 12.22 -23.06
C MET A 399 19.06 13.75 -23.09
N VAL A 400 19.88 14.42 -23.91
CA VAL A 400 19.93 15.88 -23.96
C VAL A 400 19.84 16.35 -25.40
N PHE A 401 18.98 17.33 -25.65
CA PHE A 401 18.93 18.13 -26.86
C PHE A 401 19.47 19.51 -26.54
N GLU A 402 20.48 19.99 -27.25
CA GLU A 402 21.08 21.29 -26.97
C GLU A 402 21.55 22.01 -28.24
N LEU A 403 21.57 23.34 -28.19
CA LEU A 403 22.30 24.14 -29.17
C LEU A 403 23.81 23.98 -28.93
N ALA A 404 24.50 23.33 -29.86
CA ALA A 404 25.96 23.28 -29.87
C ALA A 404 26.51 24.22 -30.95
N GLU A 405 27.34 25.19 -30.53
CA GLU A 405 27.86 26.22 -31.41
C GLU A 405 29.29 25.92 -31.90
N SER A 406 29.64 26.47 -33.06
CA SER A 406 31.01 26.38 -33.62
C SER A 406 31.52 24.94 -33.80
N ILE A 407 30.63 24.01 -34.17
CA ILE A 407 30.97 22.62 -34.41
C ILE A 407 31.61 22.45 -35.78
N ASP A 408 32.80 21.84 -35.80
CA ASP A 408 33.47 21.41 -37.03
C ASP A 408 32.89 20.08 -37.50
N LEU A 409 32.14 20.13 -38.61
CA LEU A 409 31.58 18.98 -39.32
C LEU A 409 32.37 18.63 -40.60
N THR A 410 33.51 19.28 -40.86
CA THR A 410 34.32 19.06 -42.07
C THR A 410 35.18 17.80 -42.03
N SER A 411 35.14 17.05 -40.93
CA SER A 411 35.75 15.71 -40.84
C SER A 411 35.19 14.73 -41.89
N ASP A 412 34.03 15.05 -42.48
CA ASP A 412 33.44 14.34 -43.61
C ASP A 412 33.34 15.24 -44.86
N ALA A 413 34.12 14.93 -45.89
CA ALA A 413 34.20 15.72 -47.12
C ALA A 413 32.91 15.71 -47.98
N ARG A 414 31.92 14.87 -47.64
CA ARG A 414 30.65 14.76 -48.39
C ARG A 414 29.74 15.98 -48.21
N VAL A 415 29.92 16.77 -47.15
CA VAL A 415 29.16 18.00 -46.89
C VAL A 415 30.11 19.18 -46.73
N PRO A 416 30.48 19.88 -47.82
CA PRO A 416 31.41 20.99 -47.75
C PRO A 416 30.79 22.23 -47.08
N GLY A 417 31.60 22.99 -46.33
CA GLY A 417 31.22 24.34 -45.86
C GLY A 417 30.69 24.44 -44.42
N LEU A 418 30.91 23.44 -43.56
CA LEU A 418 30.41 23.38 -42.17
C LEU A 418 31.54 23.35 -41.11
N ALA A 419 32.54 24.23 -41.22
CA ALA A 419 33.69 24.26 -40.30
C ALA A 419 33.37 24.87 -38.91
N THR A 420 32.31 25.66 -38.82
CA THR A 420 31.86 26.35 -37.61
C THR A 420 30.33 26.37 -37.58
N ALA A 421 29.70 25.21 -37.75
CA ALA A 421 28.25 25.10 -37.80
C ALA A 421 27.66 25.13 -36.39
N ASN A 422 26.55 25.84 -36.20
CA ASN A 422 25.69 25.64 -35.05
C ASN A 422 24.71 24.49 -35.35
N THR A 423 24.58 23.58 -34.41
CA THR A 423 23.86 22.32 -34.60
C THR A 423 22.92 22.08 -33.44
N LEU A 424 21.82 21.40 -33.71
CA LEU A 424 21.10 20.69 -32.66
C LEU A 424 21.89 19.42 -32.33
N HIS A 425 22.49 19.38 -31.16
CA HIS A 425 23.26 18.26 -30.65
C HIS A 425 22.37 17.39 -29.78
N VAL A 426 22.40 16.09 -30.04
CA VAL A 426 21.67 15.09 -29.25
C VAL A 426 22.69 14.15 -28.65
N THR A 427 22.68 14.04 -27.32
CA THR A 427 23.54 13.14 -26.55
C THR A 427 22.69 12.19 -25.73
N VAL A 428 23.09 10.93 -25.64
CA VAL A 428 22.58 9.95 -24.67
C VAL A 428 23.70 9.46 -23.76
N ALA A 429 23.36 9.15 -22.50
CA ALA A 429 24.34 8.70 -21.50
C ALA A 429 24.84 7.26 -21.74
N LYS A 430 24.06 6.42 -22.44
CA LYS A 430 24.47 5.05 -22.79
C LYS A 430 25.27 5.05 -24.09
N ASP A 431 26.40 4.35 -24.07
CA ASP A 431 27.14 4.05 -25.28
C ASP A 431 26.24 3.29 -26.26
N ASP A 432 26.24 3.72 -27.52
CA ASP A 432 25.43 3.13 -28.59
C ASP A 432 23.91 3.17 -28.32
N GLY A 433 23.46 4.06 -27.42
CA GLY A 433 22.05 4.24 -27.05
C GLY A 433 21.16 4.88 -28.11
N LEU A 434 21.69 5.22 -29.29
CA LEU A 434 20.91 5.68 -30.45
C LEU A 434 21.19 4.79 -31.65
N LYS A 435 20.14 4.32 -32.31
CA LYS A 435 20.20 3.60 -33.59
C LYS A 435 19.73 4.50 -34.73
N LEU A 436 20.63 4.84 -35.64
CA LEU A 436 20.34 5.57 -36.86
C LEU A 436 19.83 4.62 -37.95
N LEU A 437 18.71 4.98 -38.57
CA LEU A 437 18.01 4.12 -39.52
C LEU A 437 18.57 4.24 -40.93
N GLN A 438 19.12 3.14 -41.45
CA GLN A 438 19.64 3.10 -42.81
C GLN A 438 18.57 3.37 -43.87
N SER A 439 17.35 2.90 -43.63
CA SER A 439 16.21 3.11 -44.53
C SER A 439 15.83 4.58 -44.69
N GLN A 440 16.21 5.44 -43.74
CA GLN A 440 15.83 6.86 -43.70
C GLN A 440 17.00 7.80 -43.99
N LEU A 441 18.24 7.31 -43.92
CA LEU A 441 19.46 8.11 -44.04
C LEU A 441 20.37 7.59 -45.17
N SER A 442 20.44 8.37 -46.24
CA SER A 442 20.99 7.96 -47.54
C SER A 442 22.48 7.59 -47.60
N ASN A 443 23.26 7.88 -46.56
CA ASN A 443 24.70 7.60 -46.51
C ASN A 443 25.07 6.47 -45.54
N LEU A 444 24.09 5.79 -44.95
CA LEU A 444 24.30 4.59 -44.16
C LEU A 444 24.20 3.34 -45.04
N THR A 445 24.99 2.32 -44.72
CA THR A 445 24.97 1.00 -45.40
C THR A 445 24.31 -0.09 -44.56
N LYS A 446 24.11 0.18 -43.27
CA LYS A 446 23.39 -0.61 -42.27
C LYS A 446 22.94 0.33 -41.16
N ASP A 447 21.99 -0.10 -40.34
CA ASP A 447 21.67 0.62 -39.12
C ASP A 447 22.94 0.81 -38.29
N THR A 448 23.11 2.02 -37.75
CA THR A 448 24.37 2.46 -37.15
C THR A 448 24.10 3.00 -35.77
N PHE A 449 24.86 2.53 -34.79
CA PHE A 449 24.69 2.92 -33.40
C PHE A 449 25.67 4.03 -33.00
N THR A 450 25.23 4.91 -32.12
CA THR A 450 26.02 6.06 -31.64
C THR A 450 25.50 6.52 -30.27
N SER A 451 26.30 7.26 -29.52
CA SER A 451 25.87 7.99 -28.32
C SER A 451 25.54 9.46 -28.60
N GLU A 452 25.97 9.96 -29.76
CA GLU A 452 25.91 11.39 -30.12
C GLU A 452 25.53 11.56 -31.60
N LEU A 453 24.68 12.54 -31.88
CA LEU A 453 24.39 13.01 -33.24
C LEU A 453 24.24 14.54 -33.28
N TRP A 454 24.51 15.12 -34.45
CA TRP A 454 24.39 16.56 -34.72
C TRP A 454 23.49 16.77 -35.93
N LEU A 455 22.50 17.65 -35.80
CA LEU A 455 21.69 18.12 -36.91
C LEU A 455 22.12 19.55 -37.30
N ALA A 456 22.65 19.68 -38.52
CA ALA A 456 22.82 20.96 -39.18
C ALA A 456 21.65 21.13 -40.17
N ASN A 457 20.54 21.70 -39.70
CA ASN A 457 19.26 21.67 -40.43
C ASN A 457 18.79 20.21 -40.66
N GLN A 458 18.65 19.75 -41.91
CA GLN A 458 18.20 18.39 -42.25
C GLN A 458 19.36 17.38 -42.34
N SER A 459 20.61 17.84 -42.28
CA SER A 459 21.79 16.98 -42.38
C SER A 459 22.13 16.37 -41.03
N VAL A 460 22.13 15.04 -40.96
CA VAL A 460 22.42 14.26 -39.75
C VAL A 460 23.87 13.78 -39.77
N PHE A 461 24.61 14.11 -38.72
CA PHE A 461 25.96 13.62 -38.46
C PHE A 461 25.99 12.83 -37.17
N TYR A 462 26.92 11.88 -37.04
CA TYR A 462 27.04 11.05 -35.84
C TYR A 462 28.49 10.81 -35.45
N LYS A 463 28.69 10.45 -34.19
CA LYS A 463 30.01 10.08 -33.66
C LYS A 463 30.36 8.67 -34.11
N ASN A 464 31.22 8.59 -35.12
CA ASN A 464 31.60 7.30 -35.68
C ASN A 464 32.78 6.69 -34.92
N LYS A 465 32.49 5.74 -34.02
CA LYS A 465 33.50 4.99 -33.27
C LYS A 465 34.45 4.21 -34.18
N ASP A 466 33.94 3.67 -35.29
CA ASP A 466 34.74 2.93 -36.28
C ASP A 466 35.69 3.84 -37.09
N ASN A 467 35.49 5.16 -37.03
CA ASN A 467 36.30 6.16 -37.73
C ASN A 467 36.95 7.15 -36.75
N ASN A 468 37.54 6.63 -35.67
CA ASN A 468 38.28 7.41 -34.67
C ASN A 468 37.46 8.58 -34.08
N ASN A 469 36.19 8.31 -33.77
CA ASN A 469 35.22 9.26 -33.22
C ASN A 469 34.99 10.52 -34.08
N LYS A 470 35.24 10.43 -35.39
CA LYS A 470 34.95 11.55 -36.31
C LYS A 470 33.44 11.74 -36.48
N LYS A 471 33.03 13.01 -36.59
CA LYS A 471 31.66 13.37 -36.98
C LYS A 471 31.46 12.98 -38.44
N THR A 472 30.66 11.96 -38.67
CA THR A 472 30.46 11.33 -39.98
C THR A 472 29.05 11.63 -40.46
N PHE A 473 28.91 11.96 -41.74
CA PHE A 473 27.61 12.26 -42.34
C PHE A 473 26.79 10.98 -42.55
N ALA A 474 25.62 10.89 -41.91
CA ALA A 474 24.69 9.77 -42.03
C ALA A 474 23.71 9.94 -43.21
N GLY A 475 23.36 11.17 -43.58
CA GLY A 475 22.40 11.47 -44.63
C GLY A 475 21.54 12.68 -44.30
N ASN A 476 20.54 12.94 -45.14
CA ASN A 476 19.52 13.96 -44.84
C ASN A 476 18.24 13.27 -44.37
N VAL A 477 17.64 13.78 -43.30
CA VAL A 477 16.29 13.41 -42.88
C VAL A 477 15.27 14.27 -43.64
N THR A 478 14.16 13.66 -44.07
CA THR A 478 13.05 14.39 -44.69
C THR A 478 12.04 14.78 -43.60
N PRO A 479 11.83 16.07 -43.31
CA PRO A 479 10.89 16.48 -42.29
C PRO A 479 9.47 16.06 -42.64
N ALA A 480 8.72 15.54 -41.68
CA ALA A 480 7.32 15.19 -41.87
C ALA A 480 6.51 15.30 -40.57
N ASN A 481 5.19 15.13 -40.65
CA ASN A 481 4.30 15.33 -39.50
C ASN A 481 4.50 14.20 -38.47
N PHE A 482 4.72 14.57 -37.21
CA PHE A 482 4.89 13.64 -36.08
C PHE A 482 3.82 12.56 -36.03
N GLN A 483 2.55 12.92 -36.24
CA GLN A 483 1.41 11.99 -36.11
C GLN A 483 1.33 10.91 -37.20
N THR A 484 2.18 10.97 -38.21
CA THR A 484 2.21 9.97 -39.29
C THR A 484 3.35 8.96 -39.17
N GLY A 485 4.22 9.13 -38.17
CA GLY A 485 5.50 8.40 -38.07
C GLY A 485 6.48 8.68 -39.22
N ALA A 486 6.11 9.56 -40.17
CA ALA A 486 6.99 9.98 -41.24
C ALA A 486 7.98 11.03 -40.70
N GLY A 487 9.23 10.99 -41.14
CA GLY A 487 10.31 11.86 -40.65
C GLY A 487 11.15 11.25 -39.53
N GLN A 488 10.88 9.98 -39.18
CA GLN A 488 11.74 9.18 -38.32
C GLN A 488 13.12 8.98 -38.95
N PHE A 489 14.17 9.11 -38.15
CA PHE A 489 15.54 8.88 -38.60
C PHE A 489 16.42 8.16 -37.59
N ALA A 490 16.01 8.14 -36.32
CA ALA A 490 16.71 7.42 -35.27
C ALA A 490 15.72 6.82 -34.24
N GLN A 491 16.23 5.89 -33.45
CA GLN A 491 15.53 5.23 -32.34
C GLN A 491 16.44 5.23 -31.12
N VAL A 492 15.85 5.33 -29.93
CA VAL A 492 16.59 5.13 -28.68
C VAL A 492 16.71 3.63 -28.43
N VAL A 493 17.88 3.20 -27.96
CA VAL A 493 18.17 1.81 -27.60
C VAL A 493 18.63 1.78 -26.15
N PHE A 494 17.69 1.51 -25.24
CA PHE A 494 17.95 1.44 -23.81
C PHE A 494 17.17 0.28 -23.19
N ASP A 495 17.88 -0.63 -22.54
CA ASP A 495 17.37 -1.86 -21.94
C ASP A 495 16.23 -2.53 -22.72
N ASP A 496 15.01 -2.57 -22.18
CA ASP A 496 13.85 -3.26 -22.77
C ASP A 496 13.00 -2.36 -23.67
N THR A 497 13.36 -1.08 -23.85
CA THR A 497 12.78 -0.25 -24.91
C THR A 497 12.93 -1.00 -26.24
N LYS A 498 11.81 -1.47 -26.78
CA LYS A 498 11.78 -2.18 -28.05
C LYS A 498 12.32 -1.22 -29.10
N ASP A 499 12.90 -1.81 -30.13
CA ASP A 499 13.46 -1.09 -31.27
C ASP A 499 12.54 0.02 -31.81
N THR A 500 11.23 -0.04 -31.59
CA THR A 500 10.24 0.93 -32.06
C THR A 500 9.56 1.78 -30.99
N ASN A 501 9.82 1.57 -29.70
CA ASN A 501 9.08 2.30 -28.66
C ASN A 501 9.43 3.78 -28.66
N VAL A 502 10.71 4.16 -28.57
CA VAL A 502 11.11 5.57 -28.47
C VAL A 502 11.82 6.03 -29.75
N ARG A 503 11.15 6.87 -30.55
CA ARG A 503 11.57 7.24 -31.91
C ARG A 503 11.91 8.72 -32.01
N LEU A 504 12.99 9.04 -32.71
CA LEU A 504 13.36 10.43 -33.02
C LEU A 504 12.92 10.79 -34.42
N ASN A 505 12.13 11.86 -34.48
CA ASN A 505 11.50 12.35 -35.70
C ASN A 505 11.86 13.82 -35.90
N LEU A 506 12.09 14.23 -37.16
CA LEU A 506 12.17 15.63 -37.51
C LEU A 506 10.87 16.06 -38.20
N SER A 507 10.24 17.12 -37.72
CA SER A 507 9.11 17.77 -38.40
C SER A 507 9.46 19.18 -38.84
N GLY A 508 8.89 19.61 -39.97
CA GLY A 508 9.05 20.97 -40.48
C GLY A 508 7.74 21.71 -40.38
N ASN A 509 7.71 22.81 -39.64
CA ASN A 509 6.61 23.77 -39.72
C ASN A 509 7.17 25.08 -40.25
N ASN A 510 6.73 25.46 -41.45
CA ASN A 510 7.04 26.77 -42.02
C ASN A 510 6.45 27.85 -41.12
N MET A 511 7.24 28.42 -40.20
CA MET A 511 6.89 29.71 -39.63
C MET A 511 6.98 30.77 -40.72
N SER A 512 5.98 31.63 -40.81
CA SER A 512 5.93 32.69 -41.82
C SER A 512 7.08 33.68 -41.59
N GLY A 513 8.04 33.75 -42.52
CA GLY A 513 9.22 34.62 -42.45
C GLY A 513 10.49 33.94 -42.99
N SER A 514 11.61 34.67 -43.06
CA SER A 514 12.91 34.15 -43.55
C SER A 514 13.60 33.15 -42.60
N ALA A 515 13.00 32.83 -41.45
CA ALA A 515 13.49 31.83 -40.49
C ALA A 515 12.76 30.50 -40.71
N ILE A 516 13.50 29.38 -40.70
CA ILE A 516 12.89 28.05 -40.82
C ILE A 516 12.79 27.46 -39.41
N ALA A 517 11.60 27.04 -39.00
CA ALA A 517 11.39 26.34 -37.75
C ALA A 517 11.28 24.84 -38.00
N TYR A 518 11.99 24.05 -37.20
CA TYR A 518 11.87 22.60 -37.19
C TYR A 518 11.59 22.14 -35.77
N ALA A 519 10.88 21.03 -35.63
CA ALA A 519 10.76 20.38 -34.33
C ALA A 519 11.47 19.04 -34.36
N LEU A 520 12.33 18.81 -33.37
CA LEU A 520 12.83 17.48 -33.05
C LEU A 520 11.90 16.90 -32.00
N GLY A 521 11.27 15.78 -32.35
CA GLY A 521 10.33 15.12 -31.45
C GLY A 521 10.78 13.73 -31.07
N ILE A 522 10.40 13.37 -29.84
CA ILE A 522 10.39 12.02 -29.33
C ILE A 522 8.96 11.53 -29.50
N ASP A 523 8.78 10.43 -30.23
CA ASP A 523 7.49 9.81 -30.44
C ASP A 523 7.51 8.41 -29.87
N THR A 524 6.61 8.16 -28.93
CA THR A 524 6.53 6.91 -28.18
C THR A 524 5.40 6.01 -28.68
N VAL A 525 5.64 4.70 -28.60
CA VAL A 525 4.65 3.65 -28.83
C VAL A 525 4.76 2.69 -27.66
N GLY A 526 3.64 2.23 -27.12
CA GLY A 526 3.64 1.25 -26.04
C GLY A 526 4.16 -0.12 -26.44
N ASP A 527 4.28 -0.97 -25.43
CA ASP A 527 4.59 -2.39 -25.61
C ASP A 527 3.50 -3.15 -26.36
N SER A 528 2.27 -2.69 -26.18
CA SER A 528 1.10 -3.06 -26.96
C SER A 528 0.26 -1.81 -27.28
N THR A 529 -0.66 -1.94 -28.23
CA THR A 529 -1.61 -0.87 -28.56
C THR A 529 -2.66 -0.66 -27.48
N THR A 530 -2.85 -1.62 -26.57
CA THR A 530 -3.75 -1.49 -25.42
C THR A 530 -3.10 -0.68 -24.30
N ASP A 531 -1.78 -0.77 -24.14
CA ASP A 531 -1.07 -0.05 -23.07
C ASP A 531 -0.79 1.40 -23.46
N LEU A 532 -0.39 1.63 -24.71
CA LEU A 532 -0.20 2.97 -25.26
C LEU A 532 -0.32 2.98 -26.79
N GLU A 533 -1.37 3.62 -27.29
CA GLU A 533 -1.56 3.84 -28.73
C GLU A 533 -0.44 4.69 -29.34
N ALA A 534 -0.13 4.48 -30.62
CA ALA A 534 0.89 5.28 -31.29
C ALA A 534 0.49 6.77 -31.38
N ASN A 535 1.47 7.66 -31.23
CA ASN A 535 1.33 9.13 -31.34
C ASN A 535 0.49 9.80 -30.24
N VAL A 536 0.09 9.10 -29.18
CA VAL A 536 -0.65 9.70 -28.05
C VAL A 536 0.26 10.15 -26.90
N ASP A 537 1.57 10.02 -27.07
CA ASP A 537 2.58 10.41 -26.09
C ASP A 537 3.87 11.04 -26.69
N SER A 538 3.72 11.84 -27.75
CA SER A 538 4.84 12.51 -28.40
C SER A 538 5.24 13.80 -27.66
N VAL A 539 6.55 14.01 -27.50
CA VAL A 539 7.16 15.25 -27.02
C VAL A 539 7.85 15.95 -28.18
N ALA A 540 7.62 17.25 -28.37
CA ALA A 540 8.24 18.06 -29.42
C ALA A 540 9.04 19.21 -28.83
N THR A 541 10.27 19.39 -29.32
CA THR A 541 11.12 20.55 -29.03
C THR A 541 11.26 21.40 -30.30
N PHE A 542 11.00 22.71 -30.21
CA PHE A 542 10.91 23.60 -31.36
C PHE A 542 12.16 24.46 -31.47
N TRP A 543 12.84 24.38 -32.60
CA TRP A 543 14.12 25.04 -32.84
C TRP A 543 14.02 26.00 -34.02
N THR A 544 14.59 27.19 -33.85
CA THR A 544 14.80 28.12 -34.96
C THR A 544 16.10 27.76 -35.68
N ALA A 545 16.04 27.75 -37.02
CA ALA A 545 17.17 27.45 -37.87
C ALA A 545 17.21 28.33 -39.13
N THR A 546 18.37 28.33 -39.76
CA THR A 546 18.58 28.82 -41.13
C THR A 546 18.69 27.63 -42.09
N VAL A 547 18.91 27.91 -43.37
CA VAL A 547 19.17 26.89 -44.39
C VAL A 547 20.35 25.95 -44.08
N THR A 548 21.30 26.36 -43.23
CA THR A 548 22.56 25.61 -43.00
C THR A 548 22.85 25.27 -41.54
N THR A 549 22.10 25.85 -40.59
CA THR A 549 22.50 25.80 -39.17
C THR A 549 21.31 26.06 -38.25
N VAL A 550 21.35 25.50 -37.03
CA VAL A 550 20.38 25.76 -35.96
C VAL A 550 20.83 26.99 -35.17
N THR A 551 19.92 27.85 -34.73
CA THR A 551 20.28 29.12 -34.09
C THR A 551 19.86 29.22 -32.63
N GLN A 552 18.71 28.66 -32.24
CA GLN A 552 18.22 28.64 -30.86
C GLN A 552 17.09 27.61 -30.65
N LEU A 553 16.82 27.28 -29.40
CA LEU A 553 15.53 26.71 -28.97
C LEU A 553 14.51 27.86 -28.90
N GLY A 554 13.27 27.60 -29.29
CA GLY A 554 12.24 28.64 -29.35
C GLY A 554 12.54 29.74 -30.36
N ALA A 555 11.95 30.91 -30.15
CA ALA A 555 12.11 32.12 -30.95
C ALA A 555 13.23 33.02 -30.43
N THR A 556 13.51 33.00 -29.12
CA THR A 556 14.51 33.87 -28.48
C THR A 556 15.65 33.04 -27.91
N LYS A 557 16.87 33.29 -28.39
CA LYS A 557 18.07 32.59 -27.92
C LYS A 557 18.25 32.77 -26.41
N SER A 558 18.49 31.65 -25.71
CA SER A 558 18.77 31.60 -24.27
C SER A 558 17.68 32.26 -23.42
N SER A 559 16.43 31.91 -23.71
CA SER A 559 15.24 32.37 -23.01
C SER A 559 14.22 31.23 -22.97
N GLU A 560 13.58 31.05 -21.83
CA GLU A 560 12.48 30.12 -21.69
C GLU A 560 11.23 30.63 -22.42
N GLU A 561 10.52 29.75 -23.12
CA GLU A 561 9.31 30.09 -23.86
C GLU A 561 8.30 28.95 -23.81
N ALA A 562 7.04 29.24 -23.46
CA ALA A 562 6.04 28.20 -23.19
C ALA A 562 5.90 27.17 -24.32
N GLY A 563 6.02 27.62 -25.58
CA GLY A 563 5.81 26.79 -26.77
C GLY A 563 7.04 26.05 -27.28
N GLU A 564 8.21 26.17 -26.66
CA GLU A 564 9.45 25.57 -27.17
C GLU A 564 9.60 24.09 -26.82
N VAL A 565 8.97 23.65 -25.73
CA VAL A 565 8.79 22.24 -25.35
C VAL A 565 7.30 21.96 -25.22
N ARG A 566 6.81 20.93 -25.91
CA ARG A 566 5.42 20.50 -25.82
C ARG A 566 5.32 18.99 -25.63
N TRP A 567 4.49 18.56 -24.70
CA TRP A 567 3.94 17.21 -24.70
C TRP A 567 2.57 17.27 -25.36
N GLN A 568 2.40 16.58 -26.49
CA GLN A 568 1.21 16.72 -27.33
C GLN A 568 0.89 18.20 -27.65
N THR A 569 -0.25 18.69 -27.17
CA THR A 569 -0.68 20.09 -27.29
C THR A 569 -0.35 20.94 -26.06
N THR A 570 0.11 20.32 -24.98
CA THR A 570 0.43 20.97 -23.70
C THR A 570 1.80 21.63 -23.77
N ASN A 571 1.85 22.93 -23.47
CA ASN A 571 3.06 23.73 -23.42
C ASN A 571 3.77 23.51 -22.08
N LEU A 572 5.03 23.12 -22.12
CA LEU A 572 5.84 22.83 -20.92
C LEU A 572 7.02 23.80 -20.75
N GLY A 573 7.41 24.56 -21.79
CA GLY A 573 8.68 25.30 -21.78
C GLY A 573 8.88 26.36 -20.68
N THR A 574 7.84 26.73 -19.94
CA THR A 574 7.93 27.68 -18.81
C THR A 574 7.69 27.04 -17.44
N LYS A 575 7.55 25.71 -17.38
CA LYS A 575 7.34 24.95 -16.15
C LYS A 575 8.68 24.70 -15.44
N ASP A 576 8.69 24.92 -14.13
CA ASP A 576 9.86 24.76 -13.25
C ASP A 576 10.05 23.28 -12.87
N GLU A 577 8.94 22.57 -12.83
CA GLU A 577 8.82 21.21 -12.33
C GLU A 577 9.27 20.21 -13.40
N ASP A 578 9.73 19.06 -12.93
CA ASP A 578 9.91 17.92 -13.80
C ASP A 578 8.54 17.34 -14.16
N HIS A 579 8.38 16.82 -15.38
CA HIS A 579 7.09 16.27 -15.82
C HIS A 579 7.26 14.90 -16.47
N ARG A 580 6.36 13.97 -16.14
CA ARG A 580 6.37 12.60 -16.66
C ARG A 580 5.26 12.35 -17.69
N THR A 581 5.66 11.80 -18.84
CA THR A 581 4.78 11.42 -19.97
C THR A 581 4.10 10.06 -19.75
N LYS A 582 3.20 9.63 -20.63
CA LYS A 582 2.48 8.33 -20.52
C LYS A 582 3.40 7.12 -20.64
N TYR A 583 4.42 7.17 -21.49
CA TYR A 583 5.43 6.12 -21.59
C TYR A 583 6.34 6.09 -20.35
N GLY A 584 6.40 7.20 -19.62
CA GLY A 584 7.26 7.37 -18.45
C GLY A 584 8.55 8.14 -18.69
N ILE A 585 8.71 8.79 -19.85
CA ILE A 585 9.80 9.75 -20.09
C ILE A 585 9.61 10.95 -19.16
N VAL A 586 10.64 11.32 -18.41
CA VAL A 586 10.66 12.53 -17.57
C VAL A 586 11.34 13.65 -18.35
N ILE A 587 10.68 14.81 -18.43
CA ILE A 587 11.20 16.05 -19.01
C ILE A 587 11.70 16.90 -17.84
N LYS A 588 13.00 17.16 -17.78
CA LYS A 588 13.64 17.77 -16.61
C LYS A 588 13.68 19.29 -16.72
N ASP A 589 13.14 19.99 -15.72
CA ASP A 589 13.10 21.45 -15.55
C ASP A 589 13.08 22.20 -16.90
N PRO A 590 11.95 22.16 -17.63
CA PRO A 590 11.84 22.74 -18.97
C PRO A 590 12.23 24.21 -19.01
N LYS A 591 11.87 24.99 -17.99
CA LYS A 591 12.12 26.43 -17.88
C LYS A 591 13.60 26.75 -17.78
N SER A 592 14.31 26.18 -16.81
CA SER A 592 15.74 26.45 -16.61
C SER A 592 16.58 25.90 -17.76
N SER A 593 16.21 24.72 -18.27
CA SER A 593 16.87 24.12 -19.44
C SER A 593 16.65 24.96 -20.70
N GLY A 594 15.41 25.40 -20.94
CA GLY A 594 15.02 26.21 -22.10
C GLY A 594 15.74 27.56 -22.15
N ALA A 595 15.90 28.22 -21.00
CA ALA A 595 16.71 29.43 -20.85
C ALA A 595 18.20 29.24 -21.23
N SER A 596 18.66 28.00 -21.41
CA SER A 596 20.00 27.65 -21.89
C SER A 596 20.02 27.00 -23.29
N ASP A 597 18.95 27.14 -24.08
CA ASP A 597 18.79 26.46 -25.38
C ASP A 597 18.99 24.94 -25.29
N LYS A 598 18.47 24.32 -24.22
CA LYS A 598 18.64 22.90 -23.89
C LYS A 598 17.30 22.29 -23.47
N VAL A 599 17.11 21.01 -23.75
CA VAL A 599 16.03 20.17 -23.18
C VAL A 599 16.64 18.87 -22.71
N GLU A 600 16.28 18.45 -21.50
CA GLU A 600 16.81 17.27 -20.85
C GLU A 600 15.69 16.26 -20.58
N PHE A 601 15.94 15.00 -20.93
CA PHE A 601 15.02 13.89 -20.77
C PHE A 601 15.66 12.77 -19.97
N MET A 602 14.87 12.09 -19.16
CA MET A 602 15.19 10.78 -18.59
C MET A 602 14.33 9.75 -19.31
N ILE A 603 14.97 8.89 -20.11
CA ILE A 603 14.29 7.81 -20.85
C ILE A 603 14.27 6.56 -19.96
N PRO A 604 13.11 6.00 -19.61
CA PRO A 604 13.02 4.78 -18.80
C PRO A 604 13.54 3.57 -19.57
N GLY A 605 14.01 2.55 -18.84
CA GLY A 605 14.49 1.29 -19.41
C GLY A 605 13.40 0.46 -20.09
N ASP A 606 12.14 0.69 -19.74
CA ASP A 606 10.95 0.09 -20.36
C ASP A 606 9.74 1.05 -20.29
N GLN A 607 8.57 0.68 -20.83
CA GLN A 607 7.34 1.45 -20.58
C GLN A 607 7.00 1.42 -19.07
N VAL A 608 6.85 2.59 -18.46
CA VAL A 608 6.49 2.68 -17.05
C VAL A 608 5.00 2.38 -16.88
N GLN A 609 4.70 1.40 -16.04
CA GLN A 609 3.36 1.07 -15.57
C GLN A 609 3.35 1.08 -14.05
N ALA A 610 2.19 1.27 -13.46
CA ALA A 610 1.97 1.26 -12.02
C ALA A 610 1.49 -0.12 -11.59
N ASN A 611 2.17 -0.74 -10.64
CA ASN A 611 1.68 -1.95 -10.03
C ASN A 611 0.59 -1.58 -9.01
N VAL A 612 -0.65 -1.96 -9.31
CA VAL A 612 -1.81 -1.70 -8.44
C VAL A 612 -2.21 -3.01 -7.78
N VAL A 613 -2.41 -2.95 -6.47
CA VAL A 613 -2.70 -4.12 -5.63
C VAL A 613 -4.02 -3.92 -4.90
N VAL A 614 -4.91 -4.91 -4.96
CA VAL A 614 -6.08 -5.00 -4.09
C VAL A 614 -5.87 -6.14 -3.10
N LYS A 615 -5.91 -5.83 -1.80
CA LYS A 615 -5.51 -6.78 -0.76
C LYS A 615 -6.37 -6.58 0.48
N GLY A 616 -6.66 -7.64 1.24
CA GLY A 616 -7.36 -7.47 2.52
C GLY A 616 -6.53 -7.89 3.73
N LEU A 617 -7.18 -8.05 4.89
CA LEU A 617 -6.52 -8.16 6.22
C LEU A 617 -5.48 -9.28 6.35
N SER A 618 -5.60 -10.34 5.54
CA SER A 618 -4.70 -11.50 5.54
C SER A 618 -3.69 -11.50 4.40
N ALA A 619 -3.77 -10.49 3.53
CA ALA A 619 -2.99 -10.47 2.32
C ALA A 619 -1.59 -9.93 2.59
N VAL A 620 -0.60 -10.77 2.32
CA VAL A 620 0.81 -10.39 2.31
C VAL A 620 1.19 -10.25 0.84
N GLY A 621 1.57 -9.05 0.42
CA GLY A 621 2.17 -8.84 -0.89
C GLY A 621 3.42 -9.71 -1.04
N SER A 622 3.40 -10.65 -1.99
CA SER A 622 4.59 -11.38 -2.42
C SER A 622 5.07 -10.76 -3.73
N THR A 623 5.93 -9.76 -3.62
CA THR A 623 6.67 -9.25 -4.77
C THR A 623 7.75 -10.26 -5.14
N THR A 624 7.50 -11.05 -6.19
CA THR A 624 8.57 -11.66 -6.97
C THR A 624 9.09 -10.67 -7.99
N SER A 625 9.47 -9.47 -7.58
CA SER A 625 10.20 -8.56 -8.46
C SER A 625 11.68 -8.67 -8.12
N THR A 626 12.40 -9.24 -9.05
CA THR A 626 13.84 -9.16 -9.05
C THR A 626 14.17 -7.86 -9.80
N SER A 627 14.48 -6.76 -9.13
CA SER A 627 15.25 -5.66 -9.73
C SER A 627 15.90 -4.83 -8.63
N THR A 628 17.07 -4.32 -8.95
CA THR A 628 18.02 -3.75 -8.00
C THR A 628 17.68 -2.29 -7.80
N GLY A 629 16.62 -2.02 -7.03
CA GLY A 629 16.22 -0.69 -6.58
C GLY A 629 15.20 -0.86 -5.45
N ASN A 630 15.67 -0.84 -4.20
CA ASN A 630 14.92 -0.96 -2.93
C ASN A 630 13.45 -1.44 -2.99
N ALA A 631 13.19 -2.61 -3.57
CA ALA A 631 12.04 -3.41 -3.19
C ALA A 631 12.36 -4.04 -1.82
N LEU A 632 11.48 -3.82 -0.83
CA LEU A 632 11.54 -4.56 0.43
C LEU A 632 11.27 -6.03 0.12
N ALA A 633 12.31 -6.87 0.03
CA ALA A 633 12.08 -8.31 0.05
C ALA A 633 11.50 -8.67 1.41
N THR A 634 10.28 -9.20 1.44
CA THR A 634 9.58 -9.58 2.67
C THR A 634 10.03 -10.95 3.16
N TYR A 635 9.98 -11.16 4.48
CA TYR A 635 10.27 -12.46 5.10
C TYR A 635 9.11 -13.44 4.85
N ASP A 636 9.38 -14.75 4.90
CA ASP A 636 8.33 -15.78 5.11
C ASP A 636 7.39 -15.38 6.26
N LEU A 637 6.12 -15.80 6.22
CA LEU A 637 5.09 -15.48 7.22
C LEU A 637 5.64 -15.50 8.66
N ALA A 638 5.45 -14.40 9.39
CA ALA A 638 5.73 -14.36 10.82
C ALA A 638 4.94 -15.48 11.51
N PRO A 639 5.59 -16.36 12.28
CA PRO A 639 4.90 -17.46 12.91
C PRO A 639 3.83 -16.93 13.86
N SER A 640 2.61 -17.48 13.73
CA SER A 640 1.49 -17.13 14.60
C SER A 640 1.89 -17.32 16.06
N GLY A 641 1.54 -16.33 16.90
CA GLY A 641 1.77 -16.44 18.34
C GLY A 641 1.10 -17.68 18.94
N MET A 642 1.82 -18.39 19.79
CA MET A 642 1.28 -19.53 20.55
C MET A 642 1.06 -19.14 22.01
N LEU A 643 0.14 -19.82 22.69
CA LEU A 643 0.04 -19.73 24.14
C LEU A 643 1.22 -20.47 24.79
N ASP A 644 1.72 -19.96 25.90
CA ASP A 644 2.77 -20.59 26.71
C ASP A 644 2.46 -22.06 27.07
N THR A 645 1.18 -22.39 27.28
CA THR A 645 0.69 -23.75 27.54
C THR A 645 0.73 -24.70 26.33
N GLN A 646 0.82 -24.15 25.11
CA GLN A 646 0.87 -24.92 23.87
C GLN A 646 2.31 -25.24 23.44
N VAL A 647 3.31 -24.55 24.01
CA VAL A 647 4.72 -24.76 23.70
C VAL A 647 5.26 -25.95 24.50
N THR A 648 5.53 -27.07 23.83
CA THR A 648 5.97 -28.31 24.48
C THR A 648 7.47 -28.59 24.34
N THR A 649 8.15 -27.95 23.38
CA THR A 649 9.59 -28.09 23.09
C THR A 649 10.24 -26.71 22.88
N PRO A 650 10.29 -25.85 23.92
CA PRO A 650 10.79 -24.48 23.81
C PRO A 650 12.23 -24.39 23.30
N GLU A 651 13.07 -25.40 23.54
CA GLU A 651 14.47 -25.49 23.11
C GLU A 651 14.67 -25.58 21.59
N SER A 652 13.61 -25.84 20.81
CA SER A 652 13.69 -25.97 19.35
C SER A 652 13.60 -24.64 18.59
N TYR A 653 13.34 -23.53 19.27
CA TYR A 653 13.02 -22.23 18.66
C TYR A 653 13.82 -21.10 19.29
N ASN A 654 14.11 -20.04 18.52
CA ASN A 654 14.31 -18.75 19.18
C ASN A 654 12.95 -18.27 19.68
N LEU A 655 12.87 -17.75 20.90
CA LEU A 655 11.59 -17.41 21.52
C LEU A 655 11.48 -15.90 21.70
N ILE A 656 10.31 -15.34 21.42
CA ILE A 656 9.92 -14.01 21.89
C ILE A 656 8.76 -14.20 22.87
N LEU A 657 9.07 -14.07 24.16
CA LEU A 657 8.16 -14.33 25.27
C LEU A 657 7.55 -13.01 25.73
N VAL A 658 6.28 -12.79 25.42
CA VAL A 658 5.56 -11.56 25.78
C VAL A 658 4.65 -11.83 26.97
N GLY A 659 4.76 -10.97 27.99
CA GLY A 659 4.02 -11.06 29.24
C GLY A 659 4.92 -11.44 30.41
N GLY A 660 4.62 -10.84 31.57
CA GLY A 660 5.36 -11.04 32.81
C GLY A 660 5.28 -12.47 33.37
N PRO A 661 6.14 -12.82 34.35
CA PRO A 661 6.20 -14.16 34.94
C PRO A 661 4.97 -14.55 35.76
N ALA A 662 4.01 -13.63 35.92
CA ALA A 662 2.69 -13.90 36.46
C ALA A 662 1.74 -14.58 35.44
N VAL A 663 1.87 -14.23 34.17
CA VAL A 663 0.92 -14.63 33.11
C VAL A 663 1.55 -15.57 32.09
N ASN A 664 2.88 -15.55 31.94
CA ASN A 664 3.63 -16.41 31.01
C ASN A 664 4.60 -17.33 31.78
N ARG A 665 4.37 -18.64 31.71
CA ARG A 665 5.16 -19.68 32.40
C ARG A 665 6.59 -19.76 31.91
N LEU A 666 6.81 -19.56 30.62
CA LEU A 666 8.15 -19.56 30.04
C LEU A 666 8.92 -18.32 30.49
N SER A 667 8.28 -17.13 30.54
CA SER A 667 8.92 -15.93 31.11
C SER A 667 9.37 -16.18 32.55
N ALA A 668 8.54 -16.81 33.40
CA ALA A 668 8.93 -17.18 34.77
C ALA A 668 10.11 -18.17 34.82
N GLN A 669 10.11 -19.17 33.94
CA GLN A 669 11.18 -20.16 33.84
C GLN A 669 12.51 -19.51 33.47
N PHE A 670 12.56 -18.67 32.43
CA PHE A 670 13.79 -18.03 31.97
C PHE A 670 14.26 -16.89 32.89
N LEU A 671 13.34 -16.25 33.64
CA LEU A 671 13.68 -15.30 34.70
C LEU A 671 14.10 -15.98 36.02
N GLY A 672 13.94 -17.30 36.15
CA GLY A 672 14.33 -18.04 37.34
C GLY A 672 13.42 -17.82 38.55
N VAL A 673 12.16 -17.46 38.33
CA VAL A 673 11.16 -17.21 39.39
C VAL A 673 10.07 -18.29 39.40
N THR A 674 9.33 -18.41 40.52
CA THR A 674 8.26 -19.42 40.64
C THR A 674 6.97 -18.89 40.02
N TYR A 675 6.43 -19.59 39.02
CA TYR A 675 5.16 -19.22 38.39
C TYR A 675 3.94 -19.57 39.28
N PRO A 676 2.92 -18.69 39.38
CA PRO A 676 2.91 -17.30 38.90
C PRO A 676 3.63 -16.35 39.87
N ALA A 677 4.46 -15.44 39.34
CA ALA A 677 5.17 -14.44 40.14
C ALA A 677 4.63 -13.02 39.90
N TYR A 678 3.89 -12.48 40.87
CA TYR A 678 3.30 -11.14 40.82
C TYR A 678 4.11 -10.11 41.61
N GLY A 679 4.00 -8.84 41.21
CA GLY A 679 4.57 -7.72 41.94
C GLY A 679 6.08 -7.86 42.13
N GLU A 680 6.60 -7.55 43.32
CA GLU A 680 8.04 -7.64 43.61
C GLU A 680 8.62 -9.06 43.43
N ALA A 681 7.78 -10.10 43.52
CA ALA A 681 8.20 -11.48 43.29
C ALA A 681 8.54 -11.76 41.80
N SER A 682 8.10 -10.89 40.88
CA SER A 682 8.50 -10.92 39.46
C SER A 682 9.93 -10.41 39.22
N GLY A 683 10.53 -9.73 40.19
CA GLY A 683 11.81 -9.02 40.03
C GLY A 683 11.70 -7.62 39.42
N LEU A 684 10.48 -7.15 39.12
CA LEU A 684 10.20 -5.80 38.59
C LEU A 684 9.66 -4.88 39.69
N SER A 685 9.75 -3.56 39.48
CA SER A 685 9.05 -2.55 40.29
C SER A 685 7.84 -1.99 39.54
N ALA A 686 6.90 -1.35 40.25
CA ALA A 686 5.73 -0.74 39.63
C ALA A 686 6.12 0.28 38.53
N GLY A 687 5.51 0.14 37.34
CA GLY A 687 5.81 0.96 36.16
C GLY A 687 7.12 0.62 35.44
N GLU A 688 7.78 -0.49 35.81
CA GLU A 688 8.96 -1.01 35.10
C GLU A 688 8.57 -2.17 34.18
N ALA A 689 9.31 -2.29 33.08
CA ALA A 689 9.38 -3.48 32.26
C ALA A 689 10.84 -3.87 32.04
N VAL A 690 11.08 -5.11 31.64
CA VAL A 690 12.39 -5.64 31.31
C VAL A 690 12.38 -6.22 29.90
N LEU A 691 13.46 -5.94 29.17
CA LEU A 691 13.87 -6.67 27.97
C LEU A 691 15.08 -7.51 28.38
N SER A 692 14.95 -8.83 28.35
CA SER A 692 16.01 -9.73 28.82
C SER A 692 16.22 -10.87 27.84
N LEU A 693 17.44 -11.01 27.34
CA LEU A 693 17.83 -12.03 26.39
C LEU A 693 18.56 -13.15 27.15
N LYS A 694 18.00 -14.36 27.11
CA LYS A 694 18.49 -15.54 27.83
C LYS A 694 18.89 -16.65 26.86
N ASP A 695 19.83 -17.47 27.32
CA ASP A 695 20.28 -18.67 26.63
C ASP A 695 19.15 -19.73 26.59
N ASN A 696 18.93 -20.31 25.41
CA ASN A 696 18.01 -21.41 25.15
C ASN A 696 18.71 -22.54 24.36
N GLY A 697 19.96 -22.87 24.72
CA GLY A 697 20.74 -23.94 24.11
C GLY A 697 21.48 -23.45 22.86
N GLU A 698 21.10 -23.96 21.67
CA GLU A 698 21.62 -23.43 20.39
C GLU A 698 20.80 -22.22 19.89
N LYS A 699 19.76 -21.83 20.64
CA LYS A 699 18.80 -20.75 20.34
C LYS A 699 18.76 -19.73 21.48
N VAL A 700 18.04 -18.63 21.28
CA VAL A 700 17.88 -17.56 22.29
C VAL A 700 16.42 -17.34 22.68
N ALA A 701 16.17 -16.83 23.89
CA ALA A 701 14.85 -16.40 24.34
C ALA A 701 14.88 -14.92 24.75
N LEU A 702 14.14 -14.08 24.03
CA LEU A 702 13.92 -12.68 24.39
C LEU A 702 12.64 -12.57 25.22
N ILE A 703 12.78 -12.10 26.45
CA ILE A 703 11.70 -11.87 27.40
C ILE A 703 11.32 -10.41 27.34
N VAL A 704 10.02 -10.16 27.13
CA VAL A 704 9.39 -8.84 27.15
C VAL A 704 8.34 -8.86 28.25
N ALA A 705 8.71 -8.36 29.43
CA ALA A 705 7.91 -8.51 30.65
C ALA A 705 7.74 -7.17 31.37
N GLY A 706 6.49 -6.72 31.50
CA GLY A 706 6.09 -5.58 32.34
C GLY A 706 5.59 -5.97 33.72
N TRP A 707 5.59 -5.00 34.64
CA TRP A 707 4.87 -5.11 35.92
C TRP A 707 3.36 -5.28 35.69
N GLU A 708 2.79 -4.53 34.74
CA GLU A 708 1.44 -4.67 34.20
C GLU A 708 1.45 -4.72 32.65
N GLY A 709 0.33 -5.06 32.02
CA GLY A 709 0.25 -5.23 30.56
C GLY A 709 0.65 -3.98 29.76
N THR A 710 0.33 -2.78 30.25
CA THR A 710 0.76 -1.52 29.64
C THR A 710 2.27 -1.30 29.70
N ASP A 711 2.94 -1.83 30.72
CA ASP A 711 4.39 -1.83 30.83
C ASP A 711 5.02 -2.82 29.84
N THR A 712 4.41 -3.98 29.65
CA THR A 712 4.80 -4.96 28.63
C THR A 712 4.70 -4.34 27.23
N GLN A 713 3.59 -3.67 26.92
CA GLN A 713 3.40 -3.01 25.63
C GLN A 713 4.43 -1.90 25.42
N ARG A 714 4.74 -1.10 26.45
CA ARG A 714 5.78 -0.08 26.34
C ARG A 714 7.14 -0.68 25.98
N ALA A 715 7.50 -1.84 26.56
CA ALA A 715 8.72 -2.55 26.19
C ALA A 715 8.65 -3.12 24.74
N ALA A 716 7.48 -3.58 24.30
CA ALA A 716 7.26 -3.97 22.91
C ALA A 716 7.45 -2.81 21.92
N VAL A 717 6.97 -1.61 22.26
CA VAL A 717 7.17 -0.39 21.43
C VAL A 717 8.64 -0.01 21.30
N VAL A 718 9.46 -0.26 22.33
CA VAL A 718 10.92 -0.08 22.23
C VAL A 718 11.52 -1.01 21.18
N LEU A 719 11.13 -2.28 21.16
CA LEU A 719 11.60 -3.26 20.17
C LEU A 719 11.03 -2.99 18.77
N LYS A 720 9.79 -2.50 18.67
CA LYS A 720 9.19 -2.07 17.40
C LYS A 720 10.01 -0.96 16.74
N ASN A 721 10.48 -0.01 17.55
CA ASN A 721 11.26 1.15 17.12
C ASN A 721 12.75 1.00 17.49
N TYR A 722 13.29 -0.22 17.47
CA TYR A 722 14.60 -0.53 18.05
C TYR A 722 15.74 0.35 17.51
N GLU A 723 15.67 0.80 16.25
CA GLU A 723 16.69 1.68 15.64
C GLU A 723 16.87 2.98 16.45
N ALA A 724 15.77 3.58 16.92
CA ALA A 724 15.78 4.79 17.75
C ALA A 724 16.39 4.56 19.15
N TYR A 725 16.52 3.30 19.56
CA TYR A 725 16.98 2.87 20.88
C TYR A 725 18.28 2.05 20.84
N SER A 726 18.82 1.73 19.66
CA SER A 726 19.99 0.86 19.44
C SER A 726 21.17 1.19 20.36
N GLY A 727 21.54 2.47 20.45
CA GLY A 727 22.62 2.95 21.34
C GLY A 727 22.38 2.79 22.85
N LYS A 728 21.20 2.31 23.28
CA LYS A 728 20.83 2.04 24.67
C LYS A 728 20.42 0.58 24.93
N LEU A 729 20.17 -0.20 23.89
CA LEU A 729 19.87 -1.63 23.97
C LEU A 729 21.16 -2.44 24.15
N THR A 730 21.99 -2.13 25.14
CA THR A 730 23.32 -2.75 25.27
C THR A 730 23.34 -3.82 26.37
N GLY A 731 23.94 -4.97 26.07
CA GLY A 731 24.05 -6.10 26.99
C GLY A 731 22.85 -7.05 26.92
N ALA A 732 22.80 -8.04 27.80
CA ALA A 732 21.77 -9.08 27.77
C ALA A 732 20.45 -8.65 28.44
N GLU A 733 20.39 -7.51 29.13
CA GLU A 733 19.20 -7.07 29.86
C GLU A 733 19.15 -5.54 29.97
N VAL A 734 17.98 -4.96 29.75
CA VAL A 734 17.71 -3.54 30.01
C VAL A 734 16.35 -3.34 30.67
N LYS A 735 16.19 -2.26 31.43
CA LYS A 735 14.90 -1.86 32.00
C LYS A 735 14.24 -0.77 31.17
N VAL A 736 12.92 -0.81 31.07
CA VAL A 736 12.10 0.16 30.34
C VAL A 736 11.11 0.82 31.28
N SER A 737 11.09 2.15 31.30
CA SER A 737 10.20 3.00 32.09
C SER A 737 9.56 4.10 31.23
N GLY A 738 8.75 4.98 31.82
CA GLY A 738 8.07 6.07 31.10
C GLY A 738 6.69 5.66 30.60
N THR A 739 6.24 6.24 29.48
CA THR A 739 4.91 5.96 28.88
C THR A 739 5.06 5.24 27.54
N THR A 740 3.99 4.62 27.05
CA THR A 740 4.00 3.95 25.73
C THR A 740 4.31 4.91 24.59
N ALA A 741 3.89 6.18 24.69
CA ALA A 741 4.19 7.23 23.73
C ALA A 741 5.62 7.81 23.86
N SER A 742 6.28 7.61 25.00
CA SER A 742 7.66 8.07 25.23
C SER A 742 8.43 7.10 26.16
N PRO A 743 8.79 5.90 25.65
CA PRO A 743 9.56 4.93 26.42
C PRO A 743 10.98 5.43 26.74
N THR A 744 11.46 5.11 27.93
CA THR A 744 12.84 5.41 28.36
C THR A 744 13.56 4.14 28.79
N ILE A 745 14.69 3.85 28.16
CA ILE A 745 15.59 2.75 28.58
C ILE A 745 16.49 3.26 29.70
N VAL A 746 16.51 2.49 30.79
CA VAL A 746 17.42 2.64 31.91
C VAL A 746 18.37 1.43 31.86
N SER A 747 19.68 1.67 31.79
CA SER A 747 20.66 0.57 31.82
C SER A 747 20.43 -0.25 33.08
N ALA A 748 20.30 -1.57 32.92
CA ALA A 748 20.03 -2.51 34.02
C ALA A 748 21.15 -2.55 35.07
#